data_AF-A0A9P5USL9-F1
#
_entry.id   AF-A0A9P5USL9-F1
#
_cell.length_a   1.000
_cell.length_b   1.000
_cell.length_c   1.000
_cell.angle_alpha   90.00
_cell.angle_beta   90.00
_cell.angle_gamma   90.00
#
_symmetry.space_group_name_H-M   'P 1'
#
loop_
_entity.id
_entity.type
_entity.pdbx_description
1 polymer ?
#
loop_
_entity_poly.entity_id
_entity_poly.type
_entity_poly.pdbx_seq_one_letter_code
_entity_poly.pdbx_strand_id
1 'polypeptide(L)'
;MSNLSDKISNTANSYMGSAKETLGNAIGNPTLAGEGAAQRVQADTAQKVADAKIHSEGVTNSVTGNVQKTVGSAIGNPTMEARGHANIAKGELMATLKAPSKISEIPVLISGAGPVGTLAAIMLTRLGIPCRLIEREPTISSMSKAFSLHARTLEIFEQTGLIDRFMSKGHPISQMDVYFYGVHTSLVGLANSISHYNYALFLEQRKTTTILIEELELLGLKVDRGWELMDTKVVEEGSKSWVETTIRRALDGNNIRATESTVVGLVDLDAEQVGKEYETEIIRSEYLIAADGGKSVVRHKVNIPFPGRTLDNNVILFDGYVETDAELKNFTVFSGVSNQTMNVFPLSDGRVRIMIDGSSLDPKEKLTNEVFEKLIQAAAAPLKISVKSSTWLTYYRVNERQASTYTHKNRIFIAGDAAHVHSPAGGQGMNVGLQDAYNLSWKMALVLNGLSDSRILETYEAERIPIARDVIKMSANMFAIGYSNQLSQRITRKIITVFASVLIRLIQVPTSTVSMLTHRYHDNLINQPHKTQRKPAEEFQVGQRAHDGPLVRVLAGGETSDETVRLHQIILGPGIFHILVFTSDMLSVNAAPISKKTDSQGIALTDEAHLKKNLEHYLHEWRSKWAYRSKRFHEQQKKQPLFNVHVIGALAERVSGPNFQDSSKIRADSLASKDAGDGRVYFDESSTIHQRYGVPIKAGSGAIIVVRPDSHVGYRVLGAGEPAWQDVDQYFRSFLASAINL
;
A
#
# COMPACT_ATOMS: atom_id res chain seq x y z
N MET A 1 -53.92 -3.32 29.94
CA MET A 1 -53.67 -3.68 28.52
C MET A 1 -54.90 -4.26 27.82
N SER A 2 -55.83 -4.95 28.51
CA SER A 2 -57.05 -5.52 27.89
C SER A 2 -57.96 -4.47 27.24
N ASN A 3 -58.23 -3.32 27.88
CA ASN A 3 -59.09 -2.26 27.33
C ASN A 3 -58.55 -1.53 26.08
N LEU A 4 -57.27 -1.69 25.72
CA LEU A 4 -56.68 -1.03 24.55
C LEU A 4 -56.79 -1.91 23.30
N SER A 5 -56.68 -3.23 23.48
CA SER A 5 -56.89 -4.23 22.41
C SER A 5 -58.32 -4.16 21.87
N ASP A 6 -59.31 -4.03 22.75
CA ASP A 6 -60.73 -3.99 22.37
C ASP A 6 -61.09 -2.69 21.62
N LYS A 7 -60.46 -1.56 21.97
CA LYS A 7 -60.64 -0.28 21.26
C LYS A 7 -60.00 -0.29 19.86
N ILE A 8 -58.82 -0.90 19.72
CA ILE A 8 -58.15 -1.04 18.41
C ILE A 8 -58.94 -1.98 17.50
N SER A 9 -59.44 -3.09 18.03
CA SER A 9 -60.21 -4.07 17.26
C SER A 9 -61.58 -3.51 16.81
N ASN A 10 -62.27 -2.74 17.65
CA ASN A 10 -63.54 -2.09 17.28
C ASN A 10 -63.35 -0.97 16.25
N THR A 11 -62.24 -0.24 16.32
CA THR A 11 -61.92 0.81 15.34
C THR A 11 -61.56 0.19 13.98
N ALA A 12 -60.77 -0.88 13.95
CA ALA A 12 -60.44 -1.60 12.73
C ALA A 12 -61.68 -2.22 12.05
N ASN A 13 -62.63 -2.75 12.83
CA ASN A 13 -63.88 -3.30 12.32
C ASN A 13 -64.82 -2.21 11.75
N SER A 14 -64.83 -1.01 12.35
CA SER A 14 -65.57 0.16 11.82
C SER A 14 -65.00 0.64 10.47
N TYR A 15 -63.67 0.69 10.33
CA TYR A 15 -63.02 1.07 9.07
C TYR A 15 -63.21 0.01 7.96
N MET A 16 -63.19 -1.29 8.29
CA MET A 16 -63.49 -2.33 7.32
C MET A 16 -64.97 -2.36 6.90
N GLY A 17 -65.89 -1.99 7.79
CA GLY A 17 -67.31 -1.82 7.47
C GLY A 17 -67.54 -0.70 6.46
N SER A 18 -66.95 0.47 6.69
CA SER A 18 -67.02 1.63 5.78
C SER A 18 -66.36 1.35 4.41
N ALA A 19 -65.25 0.61 4.40
CA ALA A 19 -64.60 0.20 3.15
C ALA A 19 -65.43 -0.80 2.32
N LYS A 20 -66.14 -1.74 2.97
CA LYS A 20 -67.07 -2.67 2.30
C LYS A 20 -68.31 -1.97 1.75
N GLU A 21 -68.83 -0.98 2.46
CA GLU A 21 -69.99 -0.19 2.02
C GLU A 21 -69.63 0.71 0.81
N THR A 22 -68.42 1.28 0.81
CA THR A 22 -67.89 2.07 -0.32
C THR A 22 -67.61 1.19 -1.55
N LEU A 23 -67.09 -0.03 -1.36
CA LEU A 23 -66.93 -1.00 -2.46
C LEU A 23 -68.27 -1.52 -3.00
N GLY A 24 -69.25 -1.75 -2.11
CA GLY A 24 -70.59 -2.21 -2.49
C GLY A 24 -71.34 -1.20 -3.36
N ASN A 25 -71.20 0.09 -3.05
CA ASN A 25 -71.81 1.17 -3.85
C ASN A 25 -71.12 1.41 -5.20
N ALA A 26 -69.83 1.05 -5.33
CA ALA A 26 -69.08 1.16 -6.59
C ALA A 26 -69.41 0.04 -7.60
N ILE A 27 -69.94 -1.11 -7.14
CA ILE A 27 -70.25 -2.28 -7.99
C ILE A 27 -71.71 -2.25 -8.50
N GLY A 28 -72.54 -1.34 -8.01
CA GLY A 28 -73.99 -1.31 -8.26
C GLY A 28 -74.52 -0.46 -9.42
N ASN A 29 -73.67 0.18 -10.26
CA ASN A 29 -74.18 1.07 -11.31
C ASN A 29 -73.43 0.93 -12.65
N PRO A 30 -74.01 0.25 -13.68
CA PRO A 30 -73.35 0.03 -14.95
C PRO A 30 -73.71 1.17 -15.91
N THR A 31 -73.01 2.31 -15.85
CA THR A 31 -72.91 3.24 -16.99
C THR A 31 -71.89 4.34 -16.70
N LEU A 32 -71.03 4.62 -17.69
CA LEU A 32 -69.96 5.63 -17.75
C LEU A 32 -68.59 5.21 -17.16
N ALA A 33 -67.90 4.32 -17.89
CA ALA A 33 -66.47 4.09 -17.74
C ALA A 33 -65.68 4.95 -18.75
N GLY A 34 -64.96 5.94 -18.24
CA GLY A 34 -63.82 6.56 -18.93
C GLY A 34 -62.58 6.38 -18.06
N GLU A 35 -61.50 5.86 -18.64
CA GLU A 35 -60.26 5.39 -17.96
C GLU A 35 -59.59 6.41 -17.01
N GLY A 36 -59.96 7.70 -17.08
CA GLY A 36 -59.46 8.74 -16.18
C GLY A 36 -60.06 8.73 -14.76
N ALA A 37 -61.26 8.16 -14.55
CA ALA A 37 -61.91 8.15 -13.23
C ALA A 37 -61.34 7.06 -12.30
N ALA A 38 -61.02 5.88 -12.85
CA ALA A 38 -60.43 4.78 -12.10
C ALA A 38 -59.01 5.09 -11.59
N GLN A 39 -58.21 5.81 -12.39
CA GLN A 39 -56.86 6.25 -11.97
C GLN A 39 -56.90 7.34 -10.90
N ARG A 40 -57.88 8.26 -10.94
CA ARG A 40 -58.07 9.27 -9.88
C ARG A 40 -58.52 8.64 -8.56
N VAL A 41 -59.40 7.65 -8.59
CA VAL A 41 -59.85 6.93 -7.38
C VAL A 41 -58.70 6.08 -6.80
N GLN A 42 -57.86 5.45 -7.62
CA GLN A 42 -56.67 4.74 -7.14
C GLN A 42 -55.62 5.68 -6.54
N ALA A 43 -55.39 6.86 -7.13
CA ALA A 43 -54.46 7.86 -6.60
C ALA A 43 -54.94 8.45 -5.26
N ASP A 44 -56.22 8.80 -5.14
CA ASP A 44 -56.81 9.31 -3.89
C ASP A 44 -56.83 8.24 -2.78
N THR A 45 -57.02 6.97 -3.15
CA THR A 45 -56.99 5.85 -2.19
C THR A 45 -55.55 5.56 -1.74
N ALA A 46 -54.57 5.64 -2.63
CA ALA A 46 -53.15 5.49 -2.29
C ALA A 46 -52.64 6.64 -1.41
N GLN A 47 -53.08 7.88 -1.68
CA GLN A 47 -52.75 9.05 -0.87
C GLN A 47 -53.39 8.97 0.53
N LYS A 48 -54.66 8.56 0.63
CA LYS A 48 -55.33 8.35 1.93
C LYS A 48 -54.73 7.18 2.74
N VAL A 49 -54.22 6.15 2.08
CA VAL A 49 -53.47 5.05 2.72
C VAL A 49 -52.08 5.52 3.17
N ALA A 50 -51.41 6.37 2.39
CA ALA A 50 -50.15 6.99 2.79
C ALA A 50 -50.32 7.93 3.99
N ASP A 51 -51.36 8.75 3.98
CA ASP A 51 -51.68 9.68 5.08
C ASP A 51 -52.11 8.94 6.35
N ALA A 52 -52.85 7.82 6.23
CA ALA A 52 -53.17 6.93 7.34
C ALA A 52 -51.93 6.19 7.89
N LYS A 53 -50.94 5.90 7.04
CA LYS A 53 -49.66 5.30 7.44
C LYS A 53 -48.77 6.31 8.18
N ILE A 54 -48.75 7.57 7.72
CA ILE A 54 -48.08 8.69 8.40
C ILE A 54 -48.76 9.01 9.74
N HIS A 55 -50.09 8.92 9.83
CA HIS A 55 -50.82 9.13 11.09
C HIS A 55 -50.63 7.97 12.09
N SER A 56 -50.56 6.72 11.61
CA SER A 56 -50.24 5.55 12.47
C SER A 56 -48.78 5.49 12.91
N GLU A 57 -47.83 5.95 12.08
CA GLU A 57 -46.42 6.18 12.45
C GLU A 57 -46.27 7.36 13.42
N GLY A 58 -47.10 8.40 13.29
CA GLY A 58 -47.17 9.53 14.23
C GLY A 58 -47.76 9.15 15.61
N VAL A 59 -48.77 8.27 15.64
CA VAL A 59 -49.37 7.76 16.89
C VAL A 59 -48.47 6.70 17.55
N THR A 60 -47.79 5.85 16.78
CA THR A 60 -46.79 4.92 17.34
C THR A 60 -45.56 5.66 17.86
N ASN A 61 -45.11 6.74 17.20
CA ASN A 61 -44.03 7.60 17.70
C ASN A 61 -44.42 8.44 18.93
N SER A 62 -45.69 8.83 19.09
CA SER A 62 -46.16 9.53 20.30
C SER A 62 -46.37 8.57 21.49
N VAL A 63 -46.75 7.31 21.22
CA VAL A 63 -46.85 6.25 22.22
C VAL A 63 -45.47 5.71 22.63
N THR A 64 -44.51 5.54 21.70
CA THR A 64 -43.12 5.20 22.06
C THR A 64 -42.39 6.37 22.71
N GLY A 65 -42.68 7.62 22.33
CA GLY A 65 -42.18 8.83 22.98
C GLY A 65 -42.71 9.02 24.41
N ASN A 66 -43.97 8.67 24.68
CA ASN A 66 -44.54 8.72 26.03
C ASN A 66 -44.13 7.52 26.90
N VAL A 67 -43.88 6.34 26.31
CA VAL A 67 -43.27 5.20 27.02
C VAL A 67 -41.79 5.49 27.34
N GLN A 68 -41.03 6.14 26.45
CA GLN A 68 -39.67 6.61 26.75
C GLN A 68 -39.64 7.73 27.80
N LYS A 69 -40.65 8.62 27.87
CA LYS A 69 -40.76 9.62 28.96
C LYS A 69 -41.16 9.03 30.30
N THR A 70 -41.93 7.93 30.32
CA THR A 70 -42.38 7.28 31.57
C THR A 70 -41.35 6.25 32.07
N VAL A 71 -40.56 5.64 31.18
CA VAL A 71 -39.40 4.79 31.54
C VAL A 71 -38.16 5.63 31.85
N GLY A 72 -38.07 6.84 31.29
CA GLY A 72 -37.00 7.82 31.56
C GLY A 72 -37.11 8.56 32.90
N SER A 73 -38.22 8.46 33.63
CA SER A 73 -38.34 8.98 35.01
C SER A 73 -38.11 7.94 36.10
N ALA A 74 -37.87 6.66 35.73
CA ALA A 74 -37.60 5.56 36.67
C ALA A 74 -36.12 5.10 36.67
N ILE A 75 -35.23 5.71 35.89
CA ILE A 75 -33.79 5.44 35.92
C ILE A 75 -33.04 6.78 35.88
N GLY A 76 -33.02 7.47 37.02
CA GLY A 76 -32.21 8.66 37.25
C GLY A 76 -30.80 8.28 37.71
N ASN A 77 -29.80 8.90 37.06
CA ASN A 77 -28.36 8.93 37.37
C ASN A 77 -27.62 7.58 37.55
N PRO A 78 -26.59 7.28 36.72
CA PRO A 78 -25.67 6.20 37.06
C PRO A 78 -24.88 6.62 38.30
N THR A 79 -25.19 6.00 39.44
CA THR A 79 -24.44 6.16 40.69
C THR A 79 -23.00 5.71 40.49
N MET A 80 -22.09 6.26 41.33
CA MET A 80 -20.67 5.89 41.40
C MET A 80 -20.43 4.38 41.50
N GLU A 81 -21.42 3.58 41.89
CA GLU A 81 -21.38 2.12 41.99
C GLU A 81 -21.40 1.40 40.64
N ALA A 82 -21.98 1.96 39.56
CA ALA A 82 -21.94 1.33 38.23
C ALA A 82 -20.57 1.49 37.54
N ARG A 83 -19.90 2.63 37.80
CA ARG A 83 -18.47 2.80 37.46
C ARG A 83 -17.57 2.00 38.40
N GLY A 84 -17.98 1.84 39.66
CA GLY A 84 -17.37 0.95 40.64
C GLY A 84 -17.36 -0.49 40.15
N HIS A 85 -18.51 -1.06 39.76
CA HIS A 85 -18.60 -2.45 39.29
C HIS A 85 -17.96 -2.69 37.92
N ALA A 86 -17.95 -1.71 37.00
CA ALA A 86 -17.18 -1.83 35.76
C ALA A 86 -15.65 -1.72 36.00
N ASN A 87 -15.21 -0.92 36.97
CA ASN A 87 -13.80 -0.84 37.36
C ASN A 87 -13.35 -1.99 38.28
N ILE A 88 -14.26 -2.56 39.07
CA ILE A 88 -14.06 -3.78 39.87
C ILE A 88 -14.05 -4.97 38.94
N ALA A 89 -14.95 -5.10 37.96
CA ALA A 89 -14.88 -6.14 36.94
C ALA A 89 -13.63 -5.98 36.06
N LYS A 90 -13.20 -4.75 35.72
CA LYS A 90 -11.92 -4.51 35.01
C LYS A 90 -10.70 -4.77 35.90
N GLY A 91 -10.81 -4.56 37.22
CA GLY A 91 -9.78 -4.83 38.22
C GLY A 91 -9.68 -6.30 38.61
N GLU A 92 -10.80 -7.03 38.63
CA GLU A 92 -10.92 -8.47 38.86
C GLU A 92 -10.56 -9.25 37.58
N LEU A 93 -10.88 -8.74 36.39
CA LEU A 93 -10.42 -9.31 35.11
C LEU A 93 -8.91 -9.13 34.92
N MET A 94 -8.33 -8.02 35.41
CA MET A 94 -6.88 -7.87 35.54
C MET A 94 -6.28 -8.77 36.63
N ALA A 95 -7.08 -9.23 37.60
CA ALA A 95 -6.63 -10.14 38.67
C ALA A 95 -6.64 -11.62 38.24
N THR A 96 -7.35 -12.00 37.17
CA THR A 96 -7.33 -13.36 36.61
C THR A 96 -6.15 -13.61 35.66
N LEU A 97 -5.50 -12.55 35.16
CA LEU A 97 -4.18 -12.67 34.55
C LEU A 97 -3.17 -12.88 35.68
N LYS A 98 -2.64 -14.10 35.82
CA LYS A 98 -1.42 -14.33 36.61
C LYS A 98 -0.43 -13.20 36.28
N ALA A 99 0.22 -12.64 37.30
CA ALA A 99 1.28 -11.67 37.13
C ALA A 99 2.21 -12.13 35.99
N PRO A 100 2.55 -11.24 35.04
CA PRO A 100 3.28 -11.63 33.83
C PRO A 100 4.50 -12.44 34.22
N SER A 101 4.62 -13.65 33.68
CA SER A 101 5.65 -14.60 34.09
C SER A 101 7.05 -14.12 33.66
N LYS A 102 7.11 -13.16 32.73
CA LYS A 102 8.34 -12.66 32.13
C LYS A 102 8.22 -11.21 31.64
N ILE A 103 9.29 -10.44 31.85
CA ILE A 103 9.53 -9.15 31.20
C ILE A 103 10.74 -9.30 30.27
N SER A 104 10.65 -8.80 29.04
CA SER A 104 11.77 -8.77 28.09
C SER A 104 11.93 -7.39 27.44
N GLU A 105 13.14 -7.13 26.92
CA GLU A 105 13.47 -5.87 26.27
C GLU A 105 13.97 -6.13 24.84
N ILE A 106 13.51 -5.32 23.88
CA ILE A 106 13.93 -5.40 22.47
C ILE A 106 13.85 -4.01 21.83
N PRO A 107 14.79 -3.58 20.96
CA PRO A 107 14.70 -2.27 20.32
C PRO A 107 13.40 -2.08 19.53
N VAL A 108 13.02 -3.07 18.72
CA VAL A 108 11.79 -3.03 17.91
C VAL A 108 10.95 -4.28 18.09
N LEU A 109 9.69 -4.10 18.48
CA LEU A 109 8.67 -5.13 18.39
C LEU A 109 7.87 -4.96 17.09
N ILE A 110 7.60 -6.04 16.38
CA ILE A 110 6.76 -6.06 15.18
C ILE A 110 5.60 -7.02 15.42
N SER A 111 4.37 -6.53 15.30
CA SER A 111 3.15 -7.34 15.45
C SER A 111 2.54 -7.65 14.09
N GLY A 112 2.41 -8.95 13.77
CA GLY A 112 1.81 -9.46 12.54
C GLY A 112 2.86 -9.90 11.51
N ALA A 113 2.94 -11.20 11.24
CA ALA A 113 3.88 -11.82 10.28
C ALA A 113 3.25 -12.04 8.90
N GLY A 114 2.45 -11.08 8.45
CA GLY A 114 2.09 -10.94 7.04
C GLY A 114 3.28 -10.40 6.21
N PRO A 115 3.08 -10.14 4.90
CA PRO A 115 4.13 -9.61 4.04
C PRO A 115 4.77 -8.31 4.56
N VAL A 116 3.96 -7.42 5.13
CA VAL A 116 4.39 -6.10 5.62
C VAL A 116 5.32 -6.23 6.83
N GLY A 117 4.88 -6.92 7.89
CA GLY A 117 5.70 -7.10 9.10
C GLY A 117 6.94 -7.96 8.85
N THR A 118 6.84 -8.96 7.96
CA THR A 118 8.00 -9.78 7.58
C THR A 118 9.03 -8.97 6.80
N LEU A 119 8.61 -8.13 5.84
CA LEU A 119 9.54 -7.24 5.13
C LEU A 119 10.18 -6.21 6.09
N ALA A 120 9.41 -5.65 7.02
CA ALA A 120 9.97 -4.75 8.04
C ALA A 120 11.06 -5.46 8.88
N ALA A 121 10.81 -6.70 9.31
CA ALA A 121 11.78 -7.50 10.05
C ALA A 121 13.05 -7.80 9.22
N ILE A 122 12.91 -8.17 7.94
CA ILE A 122 14.04 -8.38 7.01
C ILE A 122 14.87 -7.10 6.91
N MET A 123 14.22 -5.96 6.67
CA MET A 123 14.88 -4.67 6.52
C MET A 123 15.64 -4.28 7.79
N LEU A 124 14.99 -4.32 8.96
CA LEU A 124 15.63 -3.99 10.24
C LEU A 124 16.80 -4.93 10.54
N THR A 125 16.64 -6.24 10.29
CA THR A 125 17.72 -7.23 10.50
C THR A 125 18.93 -6.95 9.60
N ARG A 126 18.71 -6.65 8.31
CA ARG A 126 19.78 -6.29 7.38
C ARG A 126 20.46 -4.97 7.73
N LEU A 127 19.72 -4.06 8.36
CA LEU A 127 20.20 -2.78 8.89
C LEU A 127 20.82 -2.92 10.29
N GLY A 128 20.98 -4.15 10.80
CA GLY A 128 21.64 -4.43 12.08
C GLY A 128 20.83 -4.04 13.31
N ILE A 129 19.52 -3.82 13.16
CA ILE A 129 18.61 -3.48 14.26
C ILE A 129 17.97 -4.76 14.82
N PRO A 130 18.22 -5.11 16.09
CA PRO A 130 17.53 -6.23 16.72
C PRO A 130 16.02 -5.97 16.79
N CYS A 131 15.24 -6.92 16.29
CA CYS A 131 13.79 -6.88 16.37
C CYS A 131 13.21 -8.24 16.76
N ARG A 132 11.96 -8.25 17.22
CA ARG A 132 11.16 -9.46 17.45
C ARG A 132 9.88 -9.37 16.64
N LEU A 133 9.59 -10.39 15.83
CA LEU A 133 8.39 -10.47 15.00
C LEU A 133 7.43 -11.51 15.59
N ILE A 134 6.29 -11.06 16.11
CA ILE A 134 5.26 -11.92 16.69
C ILE A 134 4.08 -12.12 15.72
N GLU A 135 3.44 -13.28 15.82
CA GLU A 135 2.24 -13.61 15.05
C GLU A 135 1.30 -14.47 15.89
N ARG A 136 0.01 -14.13 15.92
CA ARG A 136 -0.99 -14.86 16.70
C ARG A 136 -1.29 -16.23 16.09
N GLU A 137 -1.24 -16.33 14.76
CA GLU A 137 -1.58 -17.54 14.02
C GLU A 137 -0.43 -18.55 14.05
N PRO A 138 -0.70 -19.83 14.40
CA PRO A 138 0.34 -20.86 14.52
C PRO A 138 0.94 -21.24 13.16
N THR A 139 0.25 -20.95 12.05
CA THR A 139 0.69 -21.25 10.69
C THR A 139 0.36 -20.11 9.74
N ILE A 140 1.05 -20.05 8.59
CA ILE A 140 0.70 -19.11 7.52
C ILE A 140 -0.74 -19.40 7.05
N SER A 141 -1.56 -18.35 6.94
CA SER A 141 -2.93 -18.45 6.43
C SER A 141 -2.98 -19.17 5.08
N SER A 142 -3.91 -20.13 4.95
CA SER A 142 -4.23 -20.78 3.68
C SER A 142 -5.03 -19.87 2.74
N MET A 143 -5.71 -18.85 3.30
CA MET A 143 -6.50 -17.88 2.53
C MET A 143 -5.61 -16.73 2.04
N SER A 144 -5.58 -16.53 0.71
CA SER A 144 -4.80 -15.48 0.07
C SER A 144 -5.70 -14.35 -0.41
N LYS A 145 -5.72 -13.19 0.25
CA LYS A 145 -6.58 -12.07 -0.17
C LYS A 145 -5.94 -11.25 -1.29
N ALA A 146 -4.61 -11.12 -1.28
CA ALA A 146 -3.84 -10.47 -2.34
C ALA A 146 -3.14 -11.50 -3.25
N PHE A 147 -2.85 -11.11 -4.49
CA PHE A 147 -2.11 -11.95 -5.43
C PHE A 147 -1.33 -11.16 -6.50
N SER A 148 -1.44 -9.83 -6.56
CA SER A 148 -0.80 -9.03 -7.61
C SER A 148 0.33 -8.20 -7.02
N LEU A 149 1.51 -8.23 -7.64
CA LEU A 149 2.68 -7.41 -7.30
C LEU A 149 2.94 -6.44 -8.45
N HIS A 150 2.97 -5.14 -8.15
CA HIS A 150 3.14 -4.08 -9.15
C HIS A 150 4.60 -3.68 -9.34
N ALA A 151 4.88 -3.01 -10.45
CA ALA A 151 6.23 -2.59 -10.85
C ALA A 151 7.03 -1.96 -9.71
N ARG A 152 6.45 -1.02 -8.94
CA ARG A 152 7.17 -0.39 -7.82
C ARG A 152 7.57 -1.37 -6.71
N THR A 153 6.74 -2.38 -6.45
CA THR A 153 7.06 -3.43 -5.48
C THR A 153 8.13 -4.39 -6.01
N LEU A 154 8.10 -4.68 -7.32
CA LEU A 154 9.15 -5.46 -7.96
C LEU A 154 10.50 -4.73 -7.95
N GLU A 155 10.51 -3.41 -8.17
CA GLU A 155 11.70 -2.57 -7.95
C GLU A 155 12.19 -2.67 -6.51
N ILE A 156 11.30 -2.66 -5.50
CA ILE A 156 11.70 -2.82 -4.10
C ILE A 156 12.32 -4.19 -3.83
N PHE A 157 11.75 -5.26 -4.41
CA PHE A 157 12.36 -6.59 -4.32
C PHE A 157 13.69 -6.67 -5.06
N GLU A 158 13.88 -5.93 -6.15
CA GLU A 158 15.19 -5.79 -6.79
C GLU A 158 16.17 -5.05 -5.87
N GLN A 159 15.78 -3.90 -5.32
CA GLN A 159 16.61 -3.09 -4.41
C GLN A 159 16.99 -3.82 -3.11
N THR A 160 16.20 -4.83 -2.74
CA THR A 160 16.47 -5.71 -1.60
C THR A 160 17.06 -7.06 -2.00
N GLY A 161 17.39 -7.29 -3.28
CA GLY A 161 18.00 -8.54 -3.73
C GLY A 161 17.10 -9.78 -3.58
N LEU A 162 15.79 -9.60 -3.53
CA LEU A 162 14.79 -10.68 -3.39
C LEU A 162 14.12 -11.06 -4.72
N ILE A 163 14.26 -10.21 -5.75
CA ILE A 163 13.45 -10.30 -6.97
C ILE A 163 13.47 -11.67 -7.65
N ASP A 164 14.62 -12.36 -7.73
CA ASP A 164 14.73 -13.66 -8.41
C ASP A 164 13.84 -14.73 -7.77
N ARG A 165 13.69 -14.70 -6.44
CA ARG A 165 12.82 -15.63 -5.70
C ARG A 165 11.34 -15.39 -5.99
N PHE A 166 10.96 -14.15 -6.27
CA PHE A 166 9.61 -13.79 -6.69
C PHE A 166 9.36 -14.15 -8.16
N MET A 167 10.31 -13.82 -9.05
CA MET A 167 10.21 -14.09 -10.48
C MET A 167 10.15 -15.58 -10.79
N SER A 168 10.87 -16.42 -10.05
CA SER A 168 10.86 -17.88 -10.23
C SER A 168 9.54 -18.55 -9.84
N LYS A 169 8.68 -17.90 -9.04
CA LYS A 169 7.41 -18.47 -8.56
C LYS A 169 6.17 -17.73 -9.08
N GLY A 170 6.33 -16.49 -9.54
CA GLY A 170 5.24 -15.64 -10.02
C GLY A 170 4.96 -15.79 -11.51
N HIS A 171 3.81 -15.31 -11.94
CA HIS A 171 3.38 -15.31 -13.34
C HIS A 171 3.26 -13.87 -13.87
N PRO A 172 4.16 -13.42 -14.76
CA PRO A 172 4.11 -12.06 -15.32
C PRO A 172 2.90 -11.84 -16.23
N ILE A 173 2.12 -10.79 -15.96
CA ILE A 173 0.95 -10.39 -16.74
C ILE A 173 1.13 -8.97 -17.29
N SER A 174 1.22 -8.86 -18.61
CA SER A 174 1.34 -7.59 -19.35
C SER A 174 0.15 -7.30 -20.27
N GLN A 175 -0.78 -8.25 -20.38
CA GLN A 175 -1.90 -8.22 -21.31
C GLN A 175 -3.24 -8.42 -20.59
N MET A 176 -4.30 -7.83 -21.16
CA MET A 176 -5.69 -8.06 -20.77
C MET A 176 -6.45 -8.67 -21.93
N ASP A 177 -7.21 -9.72 -21.69
CA ASP A 177 -8.20 -10.21 -22.64
C ASP A 177 -9.59 -9.76 -22.22
N VAL A 178 -10.33 -9.16 -23.14
CA VAL A 178 -11.71 -8.71 -22.90
C VAL A 178 -12.64 -9.48 -23.82
N TYR A 179 -13.57 -10.22 -23.21
CA TYR A 179 -14.64 -10.94 -23.88
C TYR A 179 -15.97 -10.23 -23.62
N PHE A 180 -16.59 -9.71 -24.68
CA PHE A 180 -17.81 -8.92 -24.61
C PHE A 180 -18.84 -9.37 -25.65
N TYR A 181 -20.01 -9.85 -25.20
CA TYR A 181 -21.05 -10.41 -26.07
C TYR A 181 -20.52 -11.36 -27.17
N GLY A 182 -19.49 -12.15 -26.85
CA GLY A 182 -18.84 -13.07 -27.80
C GLY A 182 -17.72 -12.49 -28.66
N VAL A 183 -17.45 -11.18 -28.59
CA VAL A 183 -16.30 -10.53 -29.24
C VAL A 183 -15.09 -10.55 -28.30
N HIS A 184 -13.94 -10.94 -28.82
CA HIS A 184 -12.66 -10.95 -28.10
C HIS A 184 -11.78 -9.78 -28.56
N THR A 185 -11.12 -9.12 -27.61
CA THR A 185 -10.07 -8.13 -27.87
C THR A 185 -8.99 -8.26 -26.81
N SER A 186 -7.74 -8.28 -27.25
CA SER A 186 -6.57 -8.23 -26.36
C SER A 186 -6.02 -6.81 -26.27
N LEU A 187 -5.78 -6.34 -25.05
CA LEU A 187 -5.14 -5.08 -24.75
C LEU A 187 -3.71 -5.34 -24.29
N VAL A 188 -2.75 -4.84 -25.06
CA VAL A 188 -1.31 -4.92 -24.75
C VAL A 188 -0.87 -3.61 -24.09
N GLY A 189 0.11 -3.69 -23.18
CA GLY A 189 0.72 -2.49 -22.60
C GLY A 189 -0.03 -1.92 -21.40
N LEU A 190 -0.81 -2.75 -20.69
CA LEU A 190 -1.42 -2.44 -19.39
C LEU A 190 -0.41 -1.96 -18.33
N ALA A 191 0.89 -2.12 -18.59
CA ALA A 191 1.97 -1.65 -17.75
C ALA A 191 3.06 -0.97 -18.59
N ASN A 192 2.69 -0.17 -19.61
CA ASN A 192 3.61 0.72 -20.31
C ASN A 192 4.25 1.67 -19.28
N SER A 193 5.44 1.29 -18.84
CA SER A 193 6.03 1.73 -17.59
C SER A 193 7.47 2.09 -17.87
N ILE A 194 7.92 3.19 -17.29
CA ILE A 194 9.35 3.57 -17.26
C ILE A 194 10.20 2.63 -16.39
N SER A 195 9.60 1.61 -15.77
CA SER A 195 10.28 0.55 -15.02
C SER A 195 10.68 -0.59 -15.94
N HIS A 196 11.77 -1.29 -15.60
CA HIS A 196 12.13 -2.58 -16.20
C HIS A 196 11.02 -3.62 -16.02
N TYR A 197 10.26 -3.54 -14.93
CA TYR A 197 9.10 -4.40 -14.65
C TYR A 197 7.82 -3.80 -15.26
N ASN A 198 7.71 -3.87 -16.59
CA ASN A 198 6.56 -3.38 -17.35
C ASN A 198 5.36 -4.37 -17.36
N TYR A 199 5.12 -5.02 -16.22
CA TYR A 199 4.05 -6.00 -16.00
C TYR A 199 3.65 -6.04 -14.51
N ALA A 200 2.51 -6.63 -14.21
CA ALA A 200 2.18 -7.07 -12.86
C ALA A 200 2.61 -8.54 -12.70
N LEU A 201 3.23 -8.90 -11.57
CA LEU A 201 3.58 -10.28 -11.27
C LEU A 201 2.48 -10.89 -10.41
N PHE A 202 1.76 -11.88 -10.94
CA PHE A 202 0.74 -12.59 -10.18
C PHE A 202 1.39 -13.68 -9.32
N LEU A 203 1.35 -13.46 -8.01
CA LEU A 203 1.84 -14.35 -6.98
C LEU A 203 0.99 -14.21 -5.72
N GLU A 204 0.37 -15.30 -5.30
CA GLU A 204 -0.47 -15.36 -4.10
C GLU A 204 0.26 -14.82 -2.87
N GLN A 205 -0.47 -14.08 -2.03
CA GLN A 205 0.02 -13.56 -0.75
C GLN A 205 0.65 -14.64 0.12
N ARG A 206 0.12 -15.87 0.11
CA ARG A 206 0.72 -16.99 0.84
C ARG A 206 2.15 -17.27 0.35
N LYS A 207 2.35 -17.39 -0.96
CA LYS A 207 3.67 -17.62 -1.56
C LYS A 207 4.61 -16.45 -1.31
N THR A 208 4.12 -15.21 -1.43
CA THR A 208 4.86 -13.99 -1.06
C THR A 208 5.33 -14.03 0.40
N THR A 209 4.44 -14.36 1.33
CA THR A 209 4.75 -14.45 2.76
C THR A 209 5.76 -15.55 3.04
N THR A 210 5.61 -16.72 2.40
CA THR A 210 6.57 -17.83 2.51
C THR A 210 7.97 -17.42 2.05
N ILE A 211 8.12 -16.77 0.88
CA ILE A 211 9.42 -16.31 0.39
C ILE A 211 10.08 -15.36 1.40
N LEU A 212 9.32 -14.41 1.95
CA LEU A 212 9.83 -13.46 2.92
C LEU A 212 10.20 -14.12 4.26
N ILE A 213 9.42 -15.09 4.75
CA ILE A 213 9.76 -15.81 5.99
C ILE A 213 11.02 -16.66 5.78
N GLU A 214 11.13 -17.37 4.66
CA GLU A 214 12.34 -18.13 4.32
C GLU A 214 13.56 -17.19 4.26
N GLU A 215 13.44 -15.97 3.71
CA GLU A 215 14.51 -14.96 3.77
C GLU A 215 14.86 -14.55 5.20
N LEU A 216 13.84 -14.28 6.02
CA LEU A 216 14.04 -13.86 7.41
C LEU A 216 14.78 -14.93 8.21
N GLU A 217 14.45 -16.21 7.98
CA GLU A 217 15.11 -17.35 8.61
C GLU A 217 16.57 -17.50 8.14
N LEU A 218 16.86 -17.25 6.86
CA LEU A 218 18.24 -17.21 6.34
C LEU A 218 19.07 -16.09 6.99
N LEU A 219 18.42 -14.99 7.39
CA LEU A 219 19.05 -13.91 8.16
C LEU A 219 19.19 -14.24 9.67
N GLY A 220 18.72 -15.42 10.11
CA GLY A 220 18.84 -15.89 11.49
C GLY A 220 17.70 -15.47 12.41
N LEU A 221 16.62 -14.86 11.90
CA LEU A 221 15.47 -14.45 12.70
C LEU A 221 14.26 -15.33 12.38
N LYS A 222 13.54 -15.78 13.40
CA LYS A 222 12.33 -16.60 13.26
C LYS A 222 11.09 -15.81 13.66
N VAL A 223 9.96 -16.18 13.07
CA VAL A 223 8.65 -15.65 13.49
C VAL A 223 8.23 -16.33 14.80
N ASP A 224 7.93 -15.52 15.81
CA ASP A 224 7.38 -16.00 17.08
C ASP A 224 5.86 -16.18 16.95
N ARG A 225 5.49 -17.36 16.45
CA ARG A 225 4.08 -17.74 16.24
C ARG A 225 3.37 -18.14 17.52
N GLY A 226 2.05 -18.01 17.50
CA GLY A 226 1.19 -18.26 18.65
C GLY A 226 1.24 -17.15 19.70
N TRP A 227 1.90 -16.02 19.44
CA TRP A 227 1.90 -14.89 20.36
C TRP A 227 0.91 -13.83 19.89
N GLU A 228 -0.10 -13.59 20.71
CA GLU A 228 -1.15 -12.61 20.49
C GLU A 228 -0.86 -11.33 21.28
N LEU A 229 -0.89 -10.18 20.59
CA LEU A 229 -0.83 -8.87 21.23
C LEU A 229 -2.18 -8.54 21.86
N MET A 230 -2.17 -8.23 23.16
CA MET A 230 -3.36 -7.95 23.95
C MET A 230 -3.50 -6.47 24.30
N ASP A 231 -2.41 -5.85 24.71
CA ASP A 231 -2.40 -4.45 25.11
C ASP A 231 -1.07 -3.79 24.77
N THR A 232 -1.11 -2.48 24.55
CA THR A 232 0.11 -1.70 24.31
C THR A 232 -0.10 -0.25 24.73
N LYS A 233 0.94 0.34 25.33
CA LYS A 233 0.95 1.74 25.76
C LYS A 233 2.36 2.31 25.68
N VAL A 234 2.43 3.62 25.45
CA VAL A 234 3.69 4.34 25.59
C VAL A 234 3.85 4.75 27.05
N VAL A 235 4.96 4.34 27.66
CA VAL A 235 5.36 4.70 29.02
C VAL A 235 6.44 5.77 28.94
N GLU A 236 6.30 6.79 29.77
CA GLU A 236 7.25 7.88 29.90
C GLU A 236 7.71 7.94 31.36
N GLU A 237 9.02 7.82 31.58
CA GLU A 237 9.63 7.88 32.91
C GLU A 237 10.85 8.82 32.87
N GLY A 238 10.68 10.01 33.43
CA GLY A 238 11.68 11.08 33.33
C GLY A 238 11.93 11.47 31.86
N SER A 239 13.18 11.34 31.41
CA SER A 239 13.58 11.61 30.03
C SER A 239 13.50 10.38 29.10
N LYS A 240 13.13 9.20 29.62
CA LYS A 240 13.02 7.96 28.85
C LYS A 240 11.57 7.73 28.42
N SER A 241 11.41 7.17 27.23
CA SER A 241 10.11 6.77 26.70
C SER A 241 10.27 5.44 25.94
N TRP A 242 9.38 4.49 26.22
CA TRP A 242 9.32 3.20 25.55
C TRP A 242 7.87 2.74 25.37
N VAL A 243 7.68 1.69 24.58
CA VAL A 243 6.41 1.00 24.38
C VAL A 243 6.39 -0.24 25.25
N GLU A 244 5.43 -0.34 26.16
CA GLU A 244 5.15 -1.55 26.93
C GLU A 244 4.01 -2.30 26.25
N THR A 245 4.27 -3.54 25.82
CA THR A 245 3.31 -4.39 25.12
C THR A 245 3.10 -5.68 25.87
N THR A 246 1.84 -6.00 26.17
CA THR A 246 1.45 -7.26 26.78
C THR A 246 1.06 -8.24 25.68
N ILE A 247 1.72 -9.39 25.66
CA ILE A 247 1.42 -10.49 24.74
C ILE A 247 1.03 -11.74 25.53
N ARG A 248 0.24 -12.61 24.90
CA ARG A 248 -0.13 -13.91 25.46
C ARG A 248 -0.02 -15.03 24.44
N ARG A 249 0.07 -16.25 24.93
CA ARG A 249 0.01 -17.48 24.12
C ARG A 249 -0.75 -18.55 24.88
N ALA A 250 -1.75 -19.14 24.25
CA ALA A 250 -2.47 -20.26 24.83
C ALA A 250 -1.54 -21.48 24.99
N LEU A 251 -1.59 -22.16 26.14
CA LEU A 251 -0.73 -23.32 26.41
C LEU A 251 -1.07 -24.53 25.53
N ASP A 252 -2.31 -24.61 25.04
CA ASP A 252 -2.76 -25.61 24.07
C ASP A 252 -2.39 -25.26 22.61
N GLY A 253 -1.76 -24.09 22.39
CA GLY A 253 -1.34 -23.59 21.08
C GLY A 253 -2.45 -22.95 20.24
N ASN A 254 -3.67 -22.84 20.75
CA ASN A 254 -4.82 -22.32 20.00
C ASN A 254 -5.27 -20.94 20.54
N ASN A 255 -4.97 -19.87 19.80
CA ASN A 255 -5.36 -18.50 20.18
C ASN A 255 -6.68 -18.02 19.55
N ILE A 256 -7.49 -18.90 18.96
CA ILE A 256 -8.76 -18.51 18.34
C ILE A 256 -9.68 -17.90 19.41
N ARG A 257 -10.21 -16.70 19.16
CA ARG A 257 -11.14 -16.04 20.09
C ARG A 257 -12.55 -16.64 19.98
N ALA A 258 -13.31 -16.67 21.07
CA ALA A 258 -14.64 -17.30 21.12
C ALA A 258 -15.64 -16.74 20.10
N THR A 259 -15.47 -15.48 19.68
CA THR A 259 -16.37 -14.76 18.77
C THR A 259 -15.88 -14.75 17.32
N GLU A 260 -14.74 -15.38 17.02
CA GLU A 260 -14.12 -15.33 15.71
C GLU A 260 -14.88 -16.19 14.69
N SER A 261 -15.76 -15.55 13.92
CA SER A 261 -16.48 -16.20 12.81
C SER A 261 -15.78 -15.94 11.48
N THR A 262 -15.32 -17.01 10.81
CA THR A 262 -14.70 -16.96 9.48
C THR A 262 -15.66 -16.49 8.38
N VAL A 263 -16.97 -16.64 8.60
CA VAL A 263 -18.03 -16.35 7.62
C VAL A 263 -18.45 -14.88 7.67
N VAL A 264 -18.49 -14.29 8.87
CA VAL A 264 -19.04 -12.93 9.09
C VAL A 264 -17.94 -11.91 9.41
N GLY A 265 -16.73 -12.35 9.73
CA GLY A 265 -15.61 -11.47 10.00
C GLY A 265 -15.81 -10.57 11.23
N LEU A 266 -16.67 -10.95 12.18
CA LEU A 266 -16.75 -10.31 13.50
C LEU A 266 -15.71 -10.97 14.42
N VAL A 267 -14.94 -10.16 15.15
CA VAL A 267 -14.06 -10.60 16.23
C VAL A 267 -14.23 -9.59 17.34
N ASP A 268 -14.77 -10.03 18.47
CA ASP A 268 -14.68 -9.28 19.72
C ASP A 268 -13.24 -9.38 20.23
N LEU A 269 -12.58 -8.24 20.39
CA LEU A 269 -11.17 -8.23 20.76
C LEU A 269 -10.95 -8.56 22.25
N ASP A 270 -11.99 -8.47 23.06
CA ASP A 270 -11.94 -8.67 24.51
C ASP A 270 -12.61 -9.99 24.95
N ALA A 271 -13.12 -10.79 24.00
CA ALA A 271 -13.72 -12.09 24.29
C ALA A 271 -12.66 -13.16 24.61
N GLU A 272 -12.59 -13.58 25.87
CA GLU A 272 -11.78 -14.71 26.31
C GLU A 272 -12.52 -16.05 26.16
N GLN A 273 -11.76 -17.12 25.91
CA GLN A 273 -12.29 -18.48 26.01
C GLN A 273 -12.22 -18.94 27.47
N VAL A 274 -13.38 -19.22 28.08
CA VAL A 274 -13.49 -19.77 29.43
C VAL A 274 -12.80 -21.14 29.49
N GLY A 275 -11.90 -21.31 30.46
CA GLY A 275 -11.20 -22.58 30.71
C GLY A 275 -9.86 -22.77 29.97
N LYS A 276 -9.35 -21.75 29.26
CA LYS A 276 -7.99 -21.78 28.69
C LYS A 276 -6.95 -21.17 29.62
N GLU A 277 -5.79 -21.83 29.69
CA GLU A 277 -4.60 -21.28 30.34
C GLU A 277 -3.69 -20.59 29.31
N TYR A 278 -3.13 -19.45 29.72
CA TYR A 278 -2.24 -18.64 28.88
C TYR A 278 -0.91 -18.40 29.58
N GLU A 279 0.16 -18.41 28.80
CA GLU A 279 1.43 -17.78 29.16
C GLU A 279 1.36 -16.30 28.76
N THR A 280 1.86 -15.40 29.61
CA THR A 280 1.84 -13.94 29.39
C THR A 280 3.24 -13.36 29.52
N GLU A 281 3.57 -12.41 28.65
CA GLU A 281 4.86 -11.71 28.63
C GLU A 281 4.64 -10.21 28.43
N ILE A 282 5.40 -9.39 29.17
CA ILE A 282 5.51 -7.95 28.91
C ILE A 282 6.80 -7.68 28.14
N ILE A 283 6.68 -7.06 26.97
CA ILE A 283 7.81 -6.61 26.17
C ILE A 283 7.93 -5.10 26.29
N ARG A 284 9.12 -4.62 26.69
CA ARG A 284 9.50 -3.21 26.59
C ARG A 284 10.30 -3.02 25.33
N SER A 285 9.86 -2.09 24.48
CA SER A 285 10.53 -1.78 23.22
C SER A 285 10.66 -0.31 22.97
N GLU A 286 11.69 0.13 22.25
CA GLU A 286 11.82 1.54 21.90
C GLU A 286 10.77 1.96 20.87
N TYR A 287 10.42 1.03 19.97
CA TYR A 287 9.43 1.20 18.92
C TYR A 287 8.59 -0.06 18.70
N LEU A 288 7.33 0.14 18.33
CA LEU A 288 6.40 -0.91 17.88
C LEU A 288 5.96 -0.64 16.43
N ILE A 289 6.12 -1.63 15.55
CA ILE A 289 5.52 -1.63 14.20
C ILE A 289 4.33 -2.60 14.20
N ALA A 290 3.13 -2.06 14.08
CA ALA A 290 1.89 -2.80 13.99
C ALA A 290 1.50 -3.04 12.52
N ALA A 291 1.76 -4.27 12.07
CA ALA A 291 1.36 -4.81 10.77
C ALA A 291 0.30 -5.93 10.95
N ASP A 292 -0.54 -5.78 11.97
CA ASP A 292 -1.50 -6.76 12.50
C ASP A 292 -2.88 -6.73 11.80
N GLY A 293 -2.95 -6.12 10.61
CA GLY A 293 -4.07 -6.25 9.68
C GLY A 293 -5.25 -5.31 9.94
N GLY A 294 -6.32 -5.47 9.15
CA GLY A 294 -7.49 -4.57 9.15
C GLY A 294 -8.18 -4.39 10.49
N LYS A 295 -8.05 -5.38 11.38
CA LYS A 295 -8.59 -5.39 12.75
C LYS A 295 -7.54 -5.09 13.82
N SER A 296 -6.47 -4.39 13.45
CA SER A 296 -5.31 -4.06 14.28
C SER A 296 -5.68 -3.80 15.74
N VAL A 297 -5.23 -4.69 16.63
CA VAL A 297 -5.44 -4.55 18.09
C VAL A 297 -4.72 -3.30 18.56
N VAL A 298 -3.51 -3.07 18.03
CA VAL A 298 -2.70 -1.90 18.37
C VAL A 298 -3.44 -0.61 18.08
N ARG A 299 -3.96 -0.45 16.83
CA ARG A 299 -4.73 0.74 16.44
C ARG A 299 -5.90 1.01 17.38
N HIS A 300 -6.61 -0.04 17.80
CA HIS A 300 -7.72 0.07 18.74
C HIS A 300 -7.25 0.46 20.15
N LYS A 301 -6.21 -0.17 20.71
CA LYS A 301 -5.72 0.11 22.07
C LYS A 301 -5.14 1.52 22.21
N VAL A 302 -4.50 2.05 21.16
CA VAL A 302 -4.01 3.45 21.13
C VAL A 302 -5.05 4.47 20.63
N ASN A 303 -6.29 4.04 20.40
CA ASN A 303 -7.42 4.88 19.98
C ASN A 303 -7.18 5.70 18.71
N ILE A 304 -6.55 5.12 17.68
CA ILE A 304 -6.41 5.78 16.38
C ILE A 304 -7.70 5.61 15.56
N PRO A 305 -8.41 6.69 15.18
CA PRO A 305 -9.60 6.60 14.34
C PRO A 305 -9.35 5.96 12.98
N PHE A 306 -10.29 5.14 12.51
CA PHE A 306 -10.24 4.45 11.21
C PHE A 306 -11.45 4.80 10.32
N PRO A 307 -11.61 6.09 9.93
CA PRO A 307 -12.72 6.55 9.12
C PRO A 307 -12.76 5.87 7.75
N GLY A 308 -13.98 5.80 7.20
CA GLY A 308 -14.25 5.21 5.90
C GLY A 308 -15.59 4.51 5.88
N ARG A 309 -15.81 3.70 4.85
CA ARG A 309 -17.09 3.05 4.59
C ARG A 309 -16.92 1.56 4.33
N THR A 310 -18.01 0.85 4.52
CA THR A 310 -18.16 -0.54 4.12
C THR A 310 -19.22 -0.56 3.02
N LEU A 311 -18.90 -1.14 1.87
CA LEU A 311 -19.85 -1.22 0.77
C LEU A 311 -20.82 -2.38 1.00
N ASP A 312 -22.04 -2.23 0.49
CA ASP A 312 -23.07 -3.28 0.53
C ASP A 312 -22.89 -4.32 -0.58
N ASN A 313 -22.09 -4.00 -1.60
CA ASN A 313 -21.70 -4.93 -2.64
C ASN A 313 -20.89 -6.09 -2.06
N ASN A 314 -21.36 -7.32 -2.30
CA ASN A 314 -20.61 -8.53 -2.00
C ASN A 314 -19.92 -9.00 -3.27
N VAL A 315 -18.60 -9.13 -3.21
CA VAL A 315 -17.81 -9.73 -4.29
C VAL A 315 -17.65 -11.20 -3.97
N ILE A 316 -17.82 -12.08 -4.95
CA ILE A 316 -17.43 -13.48 -4.78
C ILE A 316 -15.99 -13.64 -5.23
N LEU A 317 -15.20 -14.27 -4.36
CA LEU A 317 -13.85 -14.72 -4.68
C LEU A 317 -13.84 -16.24 -4.80
N PHE A 318 -13.27 -16.72 -5.89
CA PHE A 318 -13.04 -18.14 -6.14
C PHE A 318 -11.59 -18.37 -6.54
N ASP A 319 -10.96 -19.39 -5.98
CA ASP A 319 -9.71 -19.95 -6.48
C ASP A 319 -9.90 -21.44 -6.78
N GLY A 320 -9.52 -21.87 -7.97
CA GLY A 320 -9.62 -23.27 -8.35
C GLY A 320 -9.31 -23.53 -9.81
N TYR A 321 -9.67 -24.72 -10.28
CA TYR A 321 -9.50 -25.10 -11.68
C TYR A 321 -10.85 -24.99 -12.39
N VAL A 322 -10.83 -24.41 -13.59
CA VAL A 322 -11.99 -24.27 -14.46
C VAL A 322 -11.73 -24.92 -15.81
N GLU A 323 -12.79 -25.32 -16.48
CA GLU A 323 -12.78 -25.73 -17.88
C GLU A 323 -13.53 -24.69 -18.70
N THR A 324 -12.95 -24.21 -19.79
CA THR A 324 -13.55 -23.17 -20.62
C THR A 324 -13.06 -23.22 -22.06
N ASP A 325 -13.87 -22.68 -22.97
CA ASP A 325 -13.50 -22.48 -24.37
C ASP A 325 -12.57 -21.25 -24.57
N ALA A 326 -12.35 -20.44 -23.52
CA ALA A 326 -11.51 -19.25 -23.56
C ALA A 326 -10.05 -19.54 -23.20
N GLU A 327 -9.10 -18.78 -23.79
CA GLU A 327 -7.72 -18.79 -23.30
C GLU A 327 -7.58 -17.92 -22.05
N LEU A 328 -7.26 -18.54 -20.91
CA LEU A 328 -7.11 -17.85 -19.61
C LEU A 328 -5.64 -17.64 -19.23
N LYS A 329 -4.75 -17.37 -20.20
CA LYS A 329 -3.31 -17.14 -19.95
C LYS A 329 -2.98 -15.75 -19.41
N ASN A 330 -3.86 -14.79 -19.68
CA ASN A 330 -3.74 -13.39 -19.29
C ASN A 330 -4.80 -13.01 -18.25
N PHE A 331 -4.75 -11.78 -17.74
CA PHE A 331 -5.89 -11.21 -17.02
C PHE A 331 -7.09 -11.11 -17.97
N THR A 332 -8.18 -11.83 -17.68
CA THR A 332 -9.35 -11.91 -18.55
C THR A 332 -10.57 -11.24 -17.91
N VAL A 333 -11.26 -10.40 -18.68
CA VAL A 333 -12.52 -9.77 -18.28
C VAL A 333 -13.63 -10.32 -19.15
N PHE A 334 -14.63 -10.94 -18.54
CA PHE A 334 -15.88 -11.30 -19.19
C PHE A 334 -16.95 -10.30 -18.83
N SER A 335 -17.66 -9.83 -19.86
CA SER A 335 -18.87 -9.02 -19.72
C SER A 335 -19.89 -9.52 -20.75
N GLY A 336 -20.56 -10.62 -20.40
CA GLY A 336 -21.59 -11.25 -21.21
C GLY A 336 -22.96 -10.55 -21.14
N VAL A 337 -23.98 -11.26 -21.61
CA VAL A 337 -25.36 -10.77 -21.77
C VAL A 337 -26.03 -10.39 -20.45
N SER A 338 -25.54 -10.92 -19.33
CA SER A 338 -26.06 -10.69 -17.97
C SER A 338 -25.76 -9.30 -17.41
N ASN A 339 -24.93 -8.48 -18.08
CA ASN A 339 -24.37 -7.21 -17.58
C ASN A 339 -23.53 -7.35 -16.29
N GLN A 340 -23.17 -8.58 -15.89
CA GLN A 340 -22.23 -8.82 -14.82
C GLN A 340 -20.81 -8.82 -15.37
N THR A 341 -19.88 -8.28 -14.61
CA THR A 341 -18.45 -8.31 -14.94
C THR A 341 -17.76 -9.37 -14.09
N MET A 342 -17.11 -10.30 -14.77
CA MET A 342 -16.29 -11.34 -14.17
C MET A 342 -14.83 -11.12 -14.55
N ASN A 343 -13.98 -10.97 -13.55
CA ASN A 343 -12.55 -10.81 -13.71
C ASN A 343 -11.87 -12.14 -13.35
N VAL A 344 -11.05 -12.67 -14.26
CA VAL A 344 -10.36 -13.95 -14.12
C VAL A 344 -8.86 -13.70 -14.19
N PHE A 345 -8.14 -14.14 -13.17
CA PHE A 345 -6.72 -13.93 -13.01
C PHE A 345 -6.00 -15.29 -12.97
N PRO A 346 -5.07 -15.58 -13.87
CA PRO A 346 -4.31 -16.83 -13.85
C PRO A 346 -3.36 -16.88 -12.67
N LEU A 347 -3.21 -18.06 -12.07
CA LEU A 347 -2.23 -18.34 -11.03
C LEU A 347 -1.15 -19.28 -11.57
N SER A 348 0.02 -19.26 -10.93
CA SER A 348 1.23 -19.94 -11.43
C SER A 348 1.15 -21.48 -11.48
N ASP A 349 0.15 -22.09 -10.85
CA ASP A 349 -0.06 -23.55 -10.76
C ASP A 349 -1.24 -24.04 -11.62
N GLY A 350 -1.68 -23.21 -12.58
CA GLY A 350 -2.79 -23.51 -13.49
C GLY A 350 -4.18 -23.26 -12.89
N ARG A 351 -4.27 -22.89 -11.61
CA ARG A 351 -5.52 -22.38 -11.04
C ARG A 351 -5.84 -20.99 -11.60
N VAL A 352 -7.09 -20.59 -11.46
CA VAL A 352 -7.53 -19.22 -11.70
C VAL A 352 -8.17 -18.65 -10.44
N ARG A 353 -8.00 -17.35 -10.27
CA ARG A 353 -8.80 -16.54 -9.35
C ARG A 353 -9.92 -15.86 -10.11
N ILE A 354 -11.15 -16.05 -9.69
CA ILE A 354 -12.32 -15.38 -10.26
C ILE A 354 -12.87 -14.39 -9.24
N MET A 355 -13.13 -13.17 -9.70
CA MET A 355 -13.81 -12.12 -8.97
C MET A 355 -15.05 -11.67 -9.73
N ILE A 356 -16.23 -11.88 -9.15
CA ILE A 356 -17.51 -11.58 -9.79
C ILE A 356 -18.45 -10.87 -8.81
N ASP A 357 -19.32 -10.00 -9.34
CA ASP A 357 -20.36 -9.36 -8.53
C ASP A 357 -21.34 -10.41 -7.98
N GLY A 358 -21.41 -10.52 -6.65
CA GLY A 358 -22.33 -11.38 -5.93
C GLY A 358 -23.51 -10.62 -5.34
N SER A 359 -23.72 -9.35 -5.69
CA SER A 359 -24.76 -8.50 -5.08
C SER A 359 -26.20 -8.97 -5.33
N SER A 360 -26.41 -9.88 -6.29
CA SER A 360 -27.71 -10.54 -6.50
C SER A 360 -27.99 -11.71 -5.55
N LEU A 361 -27.02 -12.08 -4.70
CA LEU A 361 -27.12 -13.21 -3.78
C LEU A 361 -27.13 -12.71 -2.33
N ASP A 362 -27.85 -13.40 -1.44
CA ASP A 362 -27.81 -13.11 -0.01
C ASP A 362 -26.51 -13.67 0.59
N PRO A 363 -25.59 -12.83 1.11
CA PRO A 363 -24.34 -13.30 1.73
C PRO A 363 -24.55 -14.15 2.99
N LYS A 364 -25.76 -14.20 3.55
CA LYS A 364 -26.11 -15.10 4.67
C LYS A 364 -26.32 -16.53 4.22
N GLU A 365 -26.63 -16.75 2.94
CA GLU A 365 -26.78 -18.08 2.38
C GLU A 365 -25.42 -18.71 2.09
N LYS A 366 -25.34 -20.04 2.18
CA LYS A 366 -24.11 -20.77 1.88
C LYS A 366 -23.86 -20.74 0.37
N LEU A 367 -22.74 -20.15 -0.03
CA LEU A 367 -22.30 -20.16 -1.43
C LEU A 367 -21.85 -21.57 -1.84
N THR A 368 -22.58 -22.19 -2.78
CA THR A 368 -22.25 -23.51 -3.34
C THR A 368 -21.59 -23.38 -4.71
N ASN A 369 -20.83 -24.40 -5.12
CA ASN A 369 -20.23 -24.45 -6.47
C ASN A 369 -21.30 -24.36 -7.56
N GLU A 370 -22.48 -24.97 -7.36
CA GLU A 370 -23.59 -24.94 -8.33
C GLU A 370 -24.14 -23.54 -8.56
N VAL A 371 -24.33 -22.76 -7.49
CA VAL A 371 -24.78 -21.36 -7.57
C VAL A 371 -23.71 -20.51 -8.24
N PHE A 372 -22.44 -20.72 -7.86
CA PHE A 372 -21.31 -20.01 -8.44
C PHE A 372 -21.13 -20.33 -9.93
N GLU A 373 -21.25 -21.58 -10.34
CA GLU A 373 -21.12 -22.04 -11.72
C GLU A 373 -22.17 -21.40 -12.64
N LYS A 374 -23.43 -21.33 -12.19
CA LYS A 374 -24.49 -20.60 -12.90
C LYS A 374 -24.14 -19.14 -13.11
N LEU A 375 -23.54 -18.50 -12.10
CA LEU A 375 -23.16 -17.09 -12.14
C LEU A 375 -22.04 -16.84 -13.15
N ILE A 376 -20.95 -17.61 -13.09
CA ILE A 376 -19.81 -17.45 -14.01
C ILE A 376 -20.20 -17.82 -15.45
N GLN A 377 -21.06 -18.82 -15.65
CA GLN A 377 -21.55 -19.20 -16.98
C GLN A 377 -22.42 -18.10 -17.60
N ALA A 378 -23.25 -17.42 -16.79
CA ALA A 378 -24.03 -16.26 -17.26
C ALA A 378 -23.14 -15.05 -17.61
N ALA A 379 -22.00 -14.89 -16.94
CA ALA A 379 -21.03 -13.84 -17.24
C ALA A 379 -20.18 -14.15 -18.49
N ALA A 380 -19.83 -15.42 -18.71
CA ALA A 380 -18.97 -15.85 -19.82
C ALA A 380 -19.71 -16.11 -21.15
N ALA A 381 -21.04 -16.28 -21.12
CA ALA A 381 -21.83 -16.59 -22.31
C ALA A 381 -21.53 -15.61 -23.48
N PRO A 382 -21.34 -16.12 -24.71
CA PRO A 382 -21.65 -17.48 -25.18
C PRO A 382 -20.58 -18.55 -24.95
N LEU A 383 -19.43 -18.21 -24.35
CA LEU A 383 -18.36 -19.18 -24.07
C LEU A 383 -18.78 -20.10 -22.93
N LYS A 384 -18.36 -21.38 -23.00
CA LYS A 384 -18.58 -22.32 -21.89
C LYS A 384 -17.54 -22.09 -20.80
N ILE A 385 -17.97 -22.16 -19.54
CA ILE A 385 -17.10 -22.19 -18.37
C ILE A 385 -17.74 -23.05 -17.27
N SER A 386 -16.99 -23.99 -16.71
CA SER A 386 -17.42 -24.85 -15.60
C SER A 386 -16.33 -25.01 -14.55
N VAL A 387 -16.74 -25.32 -13.31
CA VAL A 387 -15.81 -25.51 -12.19
C VAL A 387 -15.36 -26.97 -12.15
N LYS A 388 -14.05 -27.22 -12.34
CA LYS A 388 -13.48 -28.57 -12.14
C LYS A 388 -13.22 -28.87 -10.67
N SER A 389 -12.66 -27.90 -9.94
CA SER A 389 -12.47 -28.01 -8.50
C SER A 389 -12.33 -26.63 -7.85
N SER A 390 -12.70 -26.54 -6.58
CA SER A 390 -12.63 -25.31 -5.78
C SER A 390 -11.65 -25.52 -4.63
N THR A 391 -10.62 -24.67 -4.56
CA THR A 391 -9.75 -24.58 -3.39
C THR A 391 -10.30 -23.59 -2.38
N TRP A 392 -10.95 -22.53 -2.87
CA TRP A 392 -11.51 -21.47 -2.04
C TRP A 392 -12.69 -20.83 -2.76
N LEU A 393 -13.79 -20.60 -2.04
CA LEU A 393 -14.99 -19.93 -2.52
C LEU A 393 -15.62 -19.17 -1.36
N THR A 394 -15.75 -17.85 -1.48
CA THR A 394 -16.26 -17.03 -0.38
C THR A 394 -16.88 -15.71 -0.84
N TYR A 395 -17.73 -15.14 0.02
CA TYR A 395 -18.13 -13.73 -0.08
C TYR A 395 -17.05 -12.85 0.53
N TYR A 396 -16.68 -11.80 -0.20
CA TYR A 396 -15.77 -10.77 0.23
C TYR A 396 -16.50 -9.44 0.34
N ARG A 397 -16.56 -8.90 1.56
CA ARG A 397 -17.12 -7.59 1.82
C ARG A 397 -16.06 -6.51 1.67
N VAL A 398 -16.33 -5.53 0.81
CA VAL A 398 -15.39 -4.47 0.50
C VAL A 398 -15.40 -3.39 1.58
N ASN A 399 -14.23 -3.11 2.13
CA ASN A 399 -14.00 -2.04 3.10
C ASN A 399 -13.04 -1.01 2.50
N GLU A 400 -13.35 0.26 2.67
CA GLU A 400 -12.53 1.39 2.23
C GLU A 400 -12.33 2.31 3.42
N ARG A 401 -11.17 2.19 4.09
CA ARG A 401 -10.86 2.87 5.34
C ARG A 401 -9.40 3.29 5.41
N GLN A 402 -9.14 4.39 6.09
CA GLN A 402 -7.79 4.89 6.33
C GLN A 402 -7.69 5.38 7.76
N ALA A 403 -6.58 5.10 8.42
CA ALA A 403 -6.29 5.63 9.75
C ALA A 403 -6.02 7.13 9.66
N SER A 404 -6.53 7.88 10.63
CA SER A 404 -6.35 9.34 10.68
C SER A 404 -4.89 9.77 10.92
N THR A 405 -4.11 8.92 11.60
CA THR A 405 -2.68 9.06 11.86
C THR A 405 -2.04 7.68 11.76
N TYR A 406 -0.78 7.62 11.33
CA TYR A 406 0.00 6.38 11.19
C TYR A 406 1.01 6.18 12.31
N THR A 407 1.10 7.13 13.25
CA THR A 407 1.99 7.07 14.41
C THR A 407 1.29 7.51 15.69
N HIS A 408 1.65 6.93 16.81
CA HIS A 408 1.22 7.35 18.13
C HIS A 408 2.45 7.70 18.97
N LYS A 409 2.52 8.97 19.41
CA LYS A 409 3.64 9.54 20.19
C LYS A 409 5.02 9.30 19.58
N ASN A 410 5.11 9.18 18.26
CA ASN A 410 6.34 8.86 17.54
C ASN A 410 7.05 7.58 18.03
N ARG A 411 6.29 6.62 18.59
CA ARG A 411 6.80 5.37 19.20
C ARG A 411 6.11 4.13 18.66
N ILE A 412 4.82 4.22 18.38
CA ILE A 412 4.02 3.13 17.81
C ILE A 412 3.62 3.52 16.40
N PHE A 413 3.93 2.69 15.41
CA PHE A 413 3.64 2.92 13.99
C PHE A 413 2.71 1.83 13.47
N ILE A 414 1.70 2.19 12.68
CA ILE A 414 0.81 1.23 12.01
C ILE A 414 1.13 1.18 10.51
N ALA A 415 1.12 -0.01 9.90
CA ALA A 415 1.48 -0.21 8.49
C ALA A 415 0.57 -1.25 7.80
N GLY A 416 0.41 -1.13 6.48
CA GLY A 416 -0.46 -2.01 5.70
C GLY A 416 -1.93 -1.90 6.11
N ASP A 417 -2.64 -3.04 6.15
CA ASP A 417 -4.07 -3.07 6.50
C ASP A 417 -4.39 -2.50 7.90
N ALA A 418 -3.42 -2.43 8.81
CA ALA A 418 -3.60 -1.74 10.09
C ALA A 418 -3.84 -0.24 9.90
N ALA A 419 -3.23 0.35 8.86
CA ALA A 419 -3.25 1.77 8.54
C ALA A 419 -4.24 2.13 7.41
N HIS A 420 -4.46 1.25 6.43
CA HIS A 420 -5.36 1.51 5.30
C HIS A 420 -5.88 0.22 4.69
N VAL A 421 -7.19 0.17 4.40
CA VAL A 421 -7.86 -0.95 3.73
C VAL A 421 -8.63 -0.38 2.57
N HIS A 422 -8.62 -1.08 1.43
CA HIS A 422 -9.29 -0.60 0.24
C HIS A 422 -9.92 -1.75 -0.55
N SER A 423 -10.62 -1.39 -1.63
CA SER A 423 -11.20 -2.37 -2.54
C SER A 423 -10.13 -3.29 -3.16
N PRO A 424 -10.42 -4.58 -3.37
CA PRO A 424 -9.48 -5.49 -4.03
C PRO A 424 -9.22 -5.11 -5.50
N ALA A 425 -10.04 -4.22 -6.08
CA ALA A 425 -9.82 -3.68 -7.41
C ALA A 425 -8.41 -3.07 -7.55
N GLY A 426 -7.71 -3.44 -8.63
CA GLY A 426 -6.34 -3.00 -8.89
C GLY A 426 -5.26 -3.70 -8.04
N GLY A 427 -5.60 -4.60 -7.10
CA GLY A 427 -4.63 -5.43 -6.38
C GLY A 427 -3.62 -4.67 -5.52
N GLN A 428 -4.00 -3.54 -4.92
CA GLN A 428 -3.04 -2.57 -4.38
C GLN A 428 -2.57 -2.85 -2.93
N GLY A 429 -3.30 -3.63 -2.12
CA GLY A 429 -3.18 -3.55 -0.65
C GLY A 429 -1.85 -4.03 -0.10
N MET A 430 -1.46 -5.23 -0.54
CA MET A 430 -0.14 -5.77 -0.23
C MET A 430 0.98 -4.86 -0.75
N ASN A 431 0.82 -4.25 -1.92
CA ASN A 431 1.83 -3.37 -2.52
C ASN A 431 2.04 -2.08 -1.71
N VAL A 432 0.97 -1.40 -1.31
CA VAL A 432 1.08 -0.19 -0.49
C VAL A 432 1.67 -0.52 0.88
N GLY A 433 1.23 -1.62 1.50
CA GLY A 433 1.77 -2.07 2.79
C GLY A 433 3.26 -2.42 2.74
N LEU A 434 3.72 -3.13 1.70
CA LEU A 434 5.16 -3.43 1.54
C LEU A 434 5.99 -2.15 1.40
N GLN A 435 5.46 -1.14 0.70
CA GLN A 435 6.10 0.17 0.62
C GLN A 435 6.12 0.91 1.97
N ASP A 436 5.09 0.74 2.82
CA ASP A 436 5.09 1.32 4.17
C ASP A 436 6.24 0.75 5.01
N ALA A 437 6.40 -0.57 5.00
CA ALA A 437 7.51 -1.25 5.70
C ALA A 437 8.88 -0.80 5.15
N TYR A 438 9.02 -0.74 3.83
CA TYR A 438 10.25 -0.30 3.17
C TYR A 438 10.61 1.16 3.52
N ASN A 439 9.61 2.06 3.56
CA ASN A 439 9.79 3.47 3.88
C ASN A 439 10.14 3.71 5.36
N LEU A 440 9.52 2.99 6.29
CA LEU A 440 9.72 3.20 7.72
C LEU A 440 11.06 2.63 8.23
N SER A 441 11.45 1.44 7.74
CA SER A 441 12.53 0.66 8.35
C SER A 441 13.89 1.37 8.34
N TRP A 442 14.25 2.05 7.24
CA TRP A 442 15.54 2.75 7.16
C TRP A 442 15.58 4.00 8.03
N LYS A 443 14.46 4.71 8.18
CA LYS A 443 14.33 5.88 9.05
C LYS A 443 14.50 5.47 10.51
N MET A 444 13.84 4.40 10.91
CA MET A 444 13.95 3.82 12.25
C MET A 444 15.37 3.32 12.53
N ALA A 445 16.03 2.70 11.55
CA ALA A 445 17.41 2.29 11.69
C ALA A 445 18.37 3.48 11.85
N LEU A 446 18.14 4.62 11.19
CA LEU A 446 18.95 5.82 11.41
C LEU A 446 18.82 6.33 12.85
N VAL A 447 17.60 6.36 13.39
CA VAL A 447 17.36 6.83 14.76
C VAL A 447 17.97 5.87 15.79
N LEU A 448 17.73 4.57 15.66
CA LEU A 448 18.26 3.56 16.59
C LEU A 448 19.78 3.41 16.54
N ASN A 449 20.41 3.75 15.41
CA ASN A 449 21.86 3.83 15.30
C ASN A 449 22.42 5.21 15.73
N GLY A 450 21.58 6.13 16.20
CA GLY A 450 21.99 7.46 16.64
C GLY A 450 22.45 8.39 15.51
N LEU A 451 22.16 8.05 14.26
CA LEU A 451 22.54 8.84 13.09
C LEU A 451 21.53 9.94 12.75
N SER A 452 20.35 9.91 13.34
CA SER A 452 19.30 10.91 13.11
C SER A 452 18.44 11.08 14.35
N ASP A 453 17.88 12.27 14.52
CA ASP A 453 16.87 12.52 15.55
C ASP A 453 15.51 11.94 15.15
N SER A 454 14.67 11.66 16.13
CA SER A 454 13.35 11.04 15.98
C SER A 454 12.39 11.78 15.04
N ARG A 455 12.61 13.08 14.78
CA ARG A 455 11.84 13.87 13.79
C ARG A 455 11.82 13.26 12.39
N ILE A 456 12.85 12.50 11.99
CA ILE A 456 12.83 11.81 10.69
C ILE A 456 11.68 10.80 10.58
N LEU A 457 11.22 10.24 11.70
CA LEU A 457 10.12 9.27 11.72
C LEU A 457 8.77 9.93 11.43
N GLU A 458 8.60 11.22 11.73
CA GLU A 458 7.38 11.98 11.40
C GLU A 458 7.15 12.03 9.88
N THR A 459 8.22 11.93 9.10
CA THR A 459 8.13 11.89 7.63
C THR A 459 7.44 10.62 7.12
N TYR A 460 7.37 9.54 7.91
CA TYR A 460 6.63 8.33 7.51
C TYR A 460 5.16 8.63 7.29
N GLU A 461 4.50 9.27 8.25
CA GLU A 461 3.09 9.62 8.12
C GLU A 461 2.88 10.63 6.98
N ALA A 462 3.69 11.69 6.96
CA ALA A 462 3.61 12.76 5.97
C ALA A 462 3.75 12.23 4.53
N GLU A 463 4.52 11.16 4.34
CA GLU A 463 4.73 10.51 3.05
C GLU A 463 3.64 9.49 2.70
N ARG A 464 3.22 8.65 3.66
CA ARG A 464 2.42 7.46 3.36
C ARG A 464 0.91 7.71 3.39
N ILE A 465 0.42 8.67 4.19
CA ILE A 465 -1.02 9.01 4.21
C ILE A 465 -1.52 9.51 2.85
N PRO A 466 -0.85 10.47 2.15
CA PRO A 466 -1.30 10.94 0.85
C PRO A 466 -1.35 9.82 -0.20
N ILE A 467 -0.34 8.95 -0.22
CA ILE A 467 -0.27 7.84 -1.18
C ILE A 467 -1.40 6.84 -0.95
N ALA A 468 -1.62 6.40 0.28
CA ALA A 468 -2.71 5.48 0.60
C ALA A 468 -4.08 6.08 0.25
N ARG A 469 -4.26 7.39 0.47
CA ARG A 469 -5.50 8.10 0.10
C ARG A 469 -5.75 8.08 -1.42
N ASP A 470 -4.72 8.34 -2.21
CA ASP A 470 -4.84 8.33 -3.68
C ASP A 470 -5.11 6.93 -4.22
N VAL A 471 -4.49 5.91 -3.62
CA VAL A 471 -4.75 4.49 -3.95
C VAL A 471 -6.18 4.09 -3.56
N ILE A 472 -6.69 4.52 -2.40
CA ILE A 472 -8.08 4.28 -2.00
C ILE A 472 -9.04 4.90 -3.03
N LYS A 473 -8.82 6.16 -3.43
CA LYS A 473 -9.65 6.84 -4.44
C LYS A 473 -9.60 6.11 -5.78
N MET A 474 -8.41 5.73 -6.24
CA MET A 474 -8.23 5.00 -7.50
C MET A 474 -8.95 3.65 -7.46
N SER A 475 -8.71 2.84 -6.43
CA SER A 475 -9.30 1.50 -6.29
C SER A 475 -10.83 1.57 -6.14
N ALA A 476 -11.37 2.55 -5.42
CA ALA A 476 -12.81 2.79 -5.33
C ALA A 476 -13.44 3.11 -6.69
N ASN A 477 -12.78 3.95 -7.50
CA ASN A 477 -13.25 4.29 -8.85
C ASN A 477 -13.22 3.08 -9.78
N MET A 478 -12.13 2.30 -9.78
CA MET A 478 -12.03 1.05 -10.56
C MET A 478 -13.10 0.04 -10.13
N PHE A 479 -13.33 -0.09 -8.82
CA PHE A 479 -14.35 -0.97 -8.29
C PHE A 479 -15.76 -0.55 -8.70
N ALA A 480 -16.07 0.74 -8.63
CA ALA A 480 -17.37 1.27 -9.04
C ALA A 480 -17.64 1.01 -10.52
N ILE A 481 -16.64 1.20 -11.40
CA ILE A 481 -16.77 0.91 -12.83
C ILE A 481 -17.03 -0.59 -13.04
N GLY A 482 -16.27 -1.48 -12.40
CA GLY A 482 -16.36 -2.92 -12.60
C GLY A 482 -17.58 -3.59 -11.95
N TYR A 483 -18.03 -3.13 -10.78
CA TYR A 483 -18.92 -3.88 -9.90
C TYR A 483 -20.17 -3.11 -9.43
N SER A 484 -20.32 -1.81 -9.77
CA SER A 484 -21.53 -1.07 -9.39
C SER A 484 -22.72 -1.35 -10.31
N ASN A 485 -23.92 -1.48 -9.72
CA ASN A 485 -25.18 -1.64 -10.45
C ASN A 485 -25.92 -0.33 -10.75
N GLN A 486 -25.31 0.83 -10.43
CA GLN A 486 -25.86 2.14 -10.77
C GLN A 486 -25.99 2.33 -12.29
N LEU A 487 -27.08 2.97 -12.73
CA LEU A 487 -27.39 3.15 -14.16
C LEU A 487 -26.28 3.90 -14.92
N SER A 488 -25.71 4.95 -14.32
CA SER A 488 -24.59 5.70 -14.88
C SER A 488 -23.38 4.80 -15.13
N GLN A 489 -23.02 3.94 -14.18
CA GLN A 489 -21.89 3.01 -14.29
C GLN A 489 -22.15 1.90 -15.31
N ARG A 490 -23.41 1.42 -15.44
CA ARG A 490 -23.80 0.48 -16.51
C ARG A 490 -23.63 1.11 -17.89
N ILE A 491 -24.02 2.37 -18.05
CA ILE A 491 -23.84 3.13 -19.29
C ILE A 491 -22.35 3.34 -19.56
N THR A 492 -21.56 3.77 -18.56
CA THR A 492 -20.11 3.93 -18.69
C THR A 492 -19.42 2.63 -19.09
N ARG A 493 -19.73 1.49 -18.45
CA ARG A 493 -19.24 0.16 -18.87
C ARG A 493 -19.58 -0.12 -20.32
N LYS A 494 -20.85 0.06 -20.72
CA LYS A 494 -21.30 -0.19 -22.09
C LYS A 494 -20.57 0.70 -23.11
N ILE A 495 -20.37 1.98 -22.81
CA ILE A 495 -19.64 2.92 -23.67
C ILE A 495 -18.16 2.55 -23.77
N ILE A 496 -17.49 2.36 -22.63
CA ILE A 496 -16.09 1.94 -22.57
C ILE A 496 -15.92 0.68 -23.40
N THR A 497 -16.79 -0.31 -23.25
CA THR A 497 -16.62 -1.60 -23.93
C THR A 497 -16.97 -1.57 -25.42
N VAL A 498 -18.02 -0.84 -25.85
CA VAL A 498 -18.38 -0.71 -27.27
C VAL A 498 -17.29 0.04 -28.05
N PHE A 499 -16.72 1.09 -27.44
CA PHE A 499 -15.67 1.86 -28.07
C PHE A 499 -14.26 1.35 -27.75
N ALA A 500 -14.06 0.43 -26.79
CA ALA A 500 -12.75 0.00 -26.30
C ALA A 500 -11.77 -0.37 -27.42
N SER A 501 -12.22 -1.12 -28.43
CA SER A 501 -11.38 -1.55 -29.56
C SER A 501 -10.85 -0.39 -30.41
N VAL A 502 -11.54 0.76 -30.42
CA VAL A 502 -11.18 1.99 -31.15
C VAL A 502 -10.54 3.01 -30.21
N LEU A 503 -11.18 3.27 -29.07
CA LEU A 503 -10.79 4.23 -28.05
C LEU A 503 -9.45 3.86 -27.41
N ILE A 504 -9.14 2.58 -27.19
CA ILE A 504 -7.89 2.15 -26.53
C ILE A 504 -6.70 2.13 -27.50
N ARG A 505 -6.94 2.00 -28.81
CA ARG A 505 -5.90 2.26 -29.83
C ARG A 505 -5.53 3.74 -29.92
N LEU A 506 -6.46 4.63 -29.57
CA LEU A 506 -6.31 6.08 -29.66
C LEU A 506 -5.97 6.74 -28.32
N ILE A 507 -6.32 6.11 -27.19
CA ILE A 507 -6.08 6.59 -25.83
C ILE A 507 -5.03 5.69 -25.18
N GLN A 508 -3.83 6.22 -24.99
CA GLN A 508 -2.91 5.69 -23.98
C GLN A 508 -3.56 5.85 -22.62
N VAL A 509 -4.19 4.81 -22.09
CA VAL A 509 -4.64 4.81 -20.69
C VAL A 509 -3.39 4.98 -19.83
N PRO A 510 -3.32 5.97 -18.93
CA PRO A 510 -2.17 6.14 -18.05
C PRO A 510 -2.13 4.99 -17.05
N THR A 511 -1.47 3.90 -17.44
CA THR A 511 -1.17 2.68 -16.67
C THR A 511 -0.20 2.93 -15.51
N SER A 512 0.30 4.17 -15.42
CA SER A 512 1.28 4.64 -14.45
C SER A 512 0.74 4.77 -13.03
N THR A 513 -0.59 4.89 -12.85
CA THR A 513 -1.22 4.98 -11.51
C THR A 513 -1.32 3.61 -10.83
N VAL A 514 -1.67 2.55 -11.56
CA VAL A 514 -1.78 1.18 -11.00
C VAL A 514 -0.41 0.61 -10.63
N SER A 515 0.61 0.96 -11.40
CA SER A 515 2.00 0.54 -11.17
C SER A 515 2.68 1.26 -9.99
N MET A 516 2.03 2.28 -9.40
CA MET A 516 2.52 3.09 -8.28
C MET A 516 3.81 3.89 -8.58
N LEU A 517 4.14 4.11 -9.85
CA LEU A 517 5.41 4.73 -10.25
C LEU A 517 5.37 6.25 -10.31
N THR A 518 4.18 6.84 -10.38
CA THR A 518 3.97 8.30 -10.48
C THR A 518 3.81 8.98 -9.13
N HIS A 519 3.76 8.20 -8.06
CA HIS A 519 3.66 8.74 -6.71
C HIS A 519 4.87 9.62 -6.40
N ARG A 520 4.57 10.77 -5.79
CA ARG A 520 5.54 11.75 -5.35
C ARG A 520 5.26 12.08 -3.90
N TYR A 521 6.28 11.98 -3.06
CA TYR A 521 6.22 12.52 -1.72
C TYR A 521 6.26 14.04 -1.72
N HIS A 522 5.44 14.63 -0.85
CA HIS A 522 5.43 16.08 -0.65
C HIS A 522 6.69 16.55 0.09
N ASP A 523 6.92 17.85 -0.01
CA ASP A 523 8.07 18.52 0.57
C ASP A 523 8.06 18.33 2.11
N ASN A 524 9.17 17.86 2.67
CA ASN A 524 9.33 17.58 4.10
C ASN A 524 10.83 17.60 4.49
N LEU A 525 11.16 17.16 5.70
CA LEU A 525 12.53 17.12 6.21
C LEU A 525 13.55 16.41 5.29
N ILE A 526 13.13 15.41 4.52
CA ILE A 526 14.00 14.59 3.66
C ILE A 526 13.60 14.62 2.17
N ASN A 527 12.63 15.46 1.80
CA ASN A 527 12.25 15.79 0.42
C ASN A 527 12.29 17.30 0.28
N GLN A 528 13.47 17.86 -0.01
CA GLN A 528 13.68 19.29 -0.04
C GLN A 528 13.90 19.77 -1.48
N PRO A 529 12.98 20.53 -2.08
CA PRO A 529 13.23 21.14 -3.39
C PRO A 529 14.31 22.21 -3.27
N HIS A 530 15.25 22.24 -4.20
CA HIS A 530 16.27 23.29 -4.28
C HIS A 530 15.81 24.45 -5.17
N LYS A 531 16.36 25.66 -4.95
CA LYS A 531 16.05 26.87 -5.74
C LYS A 531 16.34 26.72 -7.25
N THR A 532 17.22 25.79 -7.63
CA THR A 532 17.54 25.50 -9.04
C THR A 532 16.49 24.65 -9.73
N GLN A 533 15.52 24.10 -8.99
CA GLN A 533 14.44 23.31 -9.55
C GLN A 533 13.27 24.23 -9.94
N ARG A 534 13.02 24.41 -11.24
CA ARG A 534 11.97 25.33 -11.72
C ARG A 534 10.62 24.62 -11.84
N LYS A 535 9.68 24.95 -10.95
CA LYS A 535 8.26 24.55 -11.05
C LYS A 535 7.49 25.57 -11.91
N PRO A 536 6.57 25.18 -12.81
CA PRO A 536 6.17 23.84 -13.24
C PRO A 536 6.94 23.32 -14.49
N ALA A 537 8.05 23.96 -14.87
CA ALA A 537 8.70 23.74 -16.17
C ALA A 537 9.46 22.40 -16.28
N GLU A 538 9.84 21.77 -15.15
CA GLU A 538 10.59 20.51 -15.14
C GLU A 538 9.69 19.28 -14.93
N GLU A 539 9.84 18.28 -15.81
CA GLU A 539 9.09 17.01 -15.78
C GLU A 539 9.39 16.18 -14.51
N PHE A 540 10.63 16.21 -14.03
CA PHE A 540 11.05 15.52 -12.82
C PHE A 540 10.92 16.38 -11.56
N GLN A 541 10.51 15.74 -10.47
CA GLN A 541 10.31 16.41 -9.18
C GLN A 541 10.87 15.60 -8.01
N VAL A 542 11.57 16.29 -7.09
CA VAL A 542 11.95 15.75 -5.77
C VAL A 542 10.73 15.13 -5.07
N GLY A 543 10.95 13.99 -4.41
CA GLY A 543 9.93 13.15 -3.81
C GLY A 543 9.44 12.02 -4.73
N GLN A 544 9.78 12.02 -6.02
CA GLN A 544 9.57 10.87 -6.92
C GLN A 544 10.61 9.78 -6.66
N ARG A 545 10.29 8.54 -7.02
CA ARG A 545 11.29 7.47 -7.06
C ARG A 545 12.39 7.76 -8.09
N ALA A 546 13.59 7.23 -7.89
CA ALA A 546 14.64 7.29 -8.89
C ALA A 546 14.15 6.62 -10.19
N HIS A 547 14.31 7.31 -11.32
CA HIS A 547 13.99 6.83 -12.66
C HIS A 547 15.12 5.94 -13.16
N ASP A 548 14.79 4.68 -13.49
CA ASP A 548 15.77 3.71 -14.00
C ASP A 548 16.19 4.04 -15.44
N GLY A 549 17.29 3.45 -15.88
CA GLY A 549 17.77 3.57 -17.26
C GLY A 549 19.12 2.89 -17.48
N PRO A 550 19.48 2.64 -18.75
CA PRO A 550 20.75 2.02 -19.10
C PRO A 550 21.92 3.00 -18.92
N LEU A 551 23.03 2.47 -18.42
CA LEU A 551 24.31 3.13 -18.22
C LEU A 551 25.44 2.22 -18.70
N VAL A 552 26.55 2.79 -19.12
CA VAL A 552 27.76 2.04 -19.49
C VAL A 552 28.83 2.29 -18.43
N ARG A 553 29.42 1.23 -17.87
CA ARG A 553 30.45 1.38 -16.83
C ARG A 553 31.78 1.81 -17.44
N VAL A 554 32.49 2.70 -16.76
CA VAL A 554 33.88 3.05 -17.10
C VAL A 554 34.83 2.18 -16.28
N LEU A 555 35.81 1.59 -16.95
CA LEU A 555 36.84 0.73 -16.39
C LEU A 555 38.11 1.51 -16.05
N ALA A 556 38.93 0.94 -15.17
CA ALA A 556 40.25 1.48 -14.88
C ALA A 556 41.08 1.54 -16.16
N GLY A 557 41.63 2.73 -16.48
CA GLY A 557 42.26 3.01 -17.77
C GLY A 557 41.42 3.86 -18.72
N GLY A 558 40.17 4.18 -18.35
CA GLY A 558 39.30 5.09 -19.11
C GLY A 558 38.61 4.43 -20.30
N GLU A 559 38.58 3.10 -20.35
CA GLU A 559 37.82 2.32 -21.34
C GLU A 559 36.38 2.08 -20.85
N THR A 560 35.44 1.90 -21.78
CA THR A 560 34.07 1.50 -21.43
C THR A 560 33.92 -0.01 -21.41
N SER A 561 33.13 -0.50 -20.46
CA SER A 561 32.64 -1.88 -20.47
C SER A 561 31.73 -2.13 -21.67
N ASP A 562 31.82 -3.30 -22.29
CA ASP A 562 30.89 -3.73 -23.34
C ASP A 562 29.48 -4.02 -22.78
N GLU A 563 29.38 -4.27 -21.47
CA GLU A 563 28.10 -4.53 -20.80
C GLU A 563 27.43 -3.24 -20.31
N THR A 564 26.13 -3.13 -20.60
CA THR A 564 25.23 -2.12 -20.04
C THR A 564 24.76 -2.53 -18.64
N VAL A 565 24.72 -1.57 -17.71
CA VAL A 565 24.16 -1.72 -16.36
C VAL A 565 22.99 -0.76 -16.17
N ARG A 566 21.96 -1.14 -15.42
CA ARG A 566 20.84 -0.24 -15.09
C ARG A 566 21.15 0.64 -13.88
N LEU A 567 20.61 1.86 -13.85
CA LEU A 567 20.71 2.74 -12.67
C LEU A 567 20.23 2.04 -11.40
N HIS A 568 19.11 1.32 -11.47
CA HIS A 568 18.57 0.56 -10.33
C HIS A 568 19.53 -0.53 -9.82
N GLN A 569 20.38 -1.10 -10.69
CA GLN A 569 21.38 -2.09 -10.28
C GLN A 569 22.60 -1.46 -9.59
N ILE A 570 22.88 -0.17 -9.83
CA ILE A 570 24.00 0.52 -9.16
C ILE A 570 23.59 1.15 -7.82
N ILE A 571 22.28 1.38 -7.62
CA ILE A 571 21.70 1.90 -6.37
C ILE A 571 21.19 0.81 -5.40
N LEU A 572 21.62 -0.44 -5.58
CA LEU A 572 21.28 -1.55 -4.70
C LEU A 572 21.84 -1.35 -3.28
N GLY A 573 21.06 -1.74 -2.28
CA GLY A 573 21.50 -1.85 -0.89
C GLY A 573 20.55 -1.15 0.08
N PRO A 574 19.93 -1.88 1.02
CA PRO A 574 19.08 -1.23 2.03
C PRO A 574 19.93 -0.34 2.94
N GLY A 575 19.45 0.87 3.22
CA GLY A 575 20.06 1.76 4.22
C GLY A 575 21.14 2.72 3.73
N ILE A 576 21.44 2.74 2.43
CA ILE A 576 22.48 3.60 1.87
C ILE A 576 21.86 4.77 1.09
N PHE A 577 22.40 5.96 1.28
CA PHE A 577 22.11 7.09 0.41
C PHE A 577 23.01 7.02 -0.84
N HIS A 578 22.41 7.14 -2.02
CA HIS A 578 23.16 7.16 -3.28
C HIS A 578 23.20 8.59 -3.80
N ILE A 579 24.41 9.06 -4.11
CA ILE A 579 24.67 10.42 -4.57
C ILE A 579 25.09 10.29 -6.02
N LEU A 580 24.19 10.68 -6.91
CA LEU A 580 24.39 10.63 -8.35
C LEU A 580 24.90 12.00 -8.79
N VAL A 581 26.16 12.03 -9.22
CA VAL A 581 26.82 13.24 -9.71
C VAL A 581 26.78 13.19 -11.23
N PHE A 582 25.80 13.89 -11.80
CA PHE A 582 25.67 14.02 -13.24
C PHE A 582 26.62 15.09 -13.77
N THR A 583 27.36 14.75 -14.81
CA THR A 583 28.31 15.64 -15.47
C THR A 583 28.05 15.63 -16.97
N SER A 584 28.24 16.77 -17.63
CA SER A 584 28.28 16.83 -19.09
C SER A 584 29.54 16.14 -19.65
N ASP A 585 29.92 16.52 -20.88
CA ASP A 585 31.22 16.32 -21.54
C ASP A 585 32.51 16.60 -20.71
N MET A 586 32.43 16.86 -19.39
CA MET A 586 33.56 17.04 -18.48
C MET A 586 34.55 15.87 -18.50
N LEU A 587 34.08 14.68 -18.85
CA LEU A 587 34.89 13.46 -19.00
C LEU A 587 35.46 13.29 -20.43
N SER A 588 35.26 14.28 -21.32
CA SER A 588 35.80 14.30 -22.68
C SER A 588 37.25 14.78 -22.71
N VAL A 589 38.07 14.16 -23.57
CA VAL A 589 39.51 14.44 -23.72
C VAL A 589 39.79 15.91 -24.11
N ASN A 590 38.84 16.58 -24.77
CA ASN A 590 39.00 17.92 -25.32
C ASN A 590 38.32 19.04 -24.50
N ALA A 591 37.81 18.77 -23.30
CA ALA A 591 37.20 19.80 -22.47
C ALA A 591 38.25 20.84 -22.04
N ALA A 592 38.03 22.12 -22.38
CA ALA A 592 38.86 23.23 -21.91
C ALA A 592 38.67 23.45 -20.40
N PRO A 593 39.68 23.88 -19.63
CA PRO A 593 39.51 24.22 -18.22
C PRO A 593 38.49 25.36 -18.07
N ILE A 594 37.38 25.12 -17.38
CA ILE A 594 36.27 26.09 -17.25
C ILE A 594 36.35 26.86 -15.92
N SER A 595 37.41 26.66 -15.12
CA SER A 595 37.52 27.20 -13.76
C SER A 595 37.10 28.68 -13.67
N LYS A 596 36.02 28.94 -12.91
CA LYS A 596 35.38 30.25 -12.63
C LYS A 596 34.33 30.80 -13.61
N LYS A 597 33.82 30.02 -14.57
CA LYS A 597 32.65 30.45 -15.38
C LYS A 597 31.32 29.95 -14.80
N THR A 598 30.25 30.73 -14.98
CA THR A 598 28.87 30.31 -14.73
C THR A 598 28.12 30.12 -16.05
N ASP A 599 27.09 29.28 -16.06
CA ASP A 599 26.17 29.21 -17.18
C ASP A 599 25.24 30.45 -17.26
N SER A 600 24.36 30.48 -18.27
CA SER A 600 23.38 31.56 -18.47
C SER A 600 22.36 31.69 -17.33
N GLN A 601 22.31 30.74 -16.40
CA GLN A 601 21.45 30.76 -15.22
C GLN A 601 22.23 31.08 -13.92
N GLY A 602 23.53 31.37 -14.02
CA GLY A 602 24.39 31.66 -12.88
C GLY A 602 24.90 30.41 -12.14
N ILE A 603 24.73 29.20 -12.70
CA ILE A 603 25.21 27.95 -12.10
C ILE A 603 26.70 27.79 -12.39
N ALA A 604 27.49 27.48 -11.36
CA ALA A 604 28.93 27.29 -11.50
C ALA A 604 29.25 26.07 -12.37
N LEU A 605 30.08 26.29 -13.41
CA LEU A 605 30.60 25.22 -14.26
C LEU A 605 31.80 24.54 -13.57
N THR A 606 32.00 23.26 -13.83
CA THR A 606 33.03 22.42 -13.17
C THR A 606 33.87 21.67 -14.19
N ASP A 607 35.14 21.41 -13.86
CA ASP A 607 36.03 20.55 -14.64
C ASP A 607 36.43 19.28 -13.84
N GLU A 608 37.05 18.30 -14.50
CA GLU A 608 37.42 17.01 -13.90
C GLU A 608 38.30 17.15 -12.65
N ALA A 609 39.29 18.05 -12.67
CA ALA A 609 40.22 18.24 -11.57
C ALA A 609 39.53 18.77 -10.31
N HIS A 610 38.64 19.76 -10.47
CA HIS A 610 37.85 20.28 -9.35
C HIS A 610 36.81 19.26 -8.87
N LEU A 611 36.18 18.53 -9.79
CA LEU A 611 35.23 17.46 -9.45
C LEU A 611 35.91 16.39 -8.60
N LYS A 612 37.09 15.91 -9.02
CA LYS A 612 37.89 14.93 -8.27
C LYS A 612 38.20 15.41 -6.86
N LYS A 613 38.68 16.66 -6.74
CA LYS A 613 38.99 17.27 -5.45
C LYS A 613 37.76 17.32 -4.53
N ASN A 614 36.60 17.69 -5.07
CA ASN A 614 35.35 17.75 -4.29
C ASN A 614 34.91 16.34 -3.86
N LEU A 615 34.97 15.36 -4.76
CA LEU A 615 34.66 13.96 -4.45
C LEU A 615 35.52 13.44 -3.30
N GLU A 616 36.84 13.61 -3.38
CA GLU A 616 37.79 13.19 -2.34
C GLU A 616 37.51 13.89 -1.00
N HIS A 617 37.28 15.21 -1.03
CA HIS A 617 36.98 16.00 0.16
C HIS A 617 35.69 15.56 0.84
N TYR A 618 34.56 15.55 0.12
CA TYR A 618 33.25 15.24 0.71
C TYR A 618 33.11 13.76 1.07
N LEU A 619 33.70 12.83 0.30
CA LEU A 619 33.73 11.41 0.70
C LEU A 619 34.52 11.22 2.00
N HIS A 620 35.66 11.90 2.16
CA HIS A 620 36.43 11.85 3.40
C HIS A 620 35.64 12.43 4.57
N GLU A 621 35.12 13.65 4.39
CA GLU A 621 34.32 14.36 5.40
C GLU A 621 33.10 13.55 5.82
N TRP A 622 32.28 13.06 4.89
CA TRP A 622 31.07 12.30 5.21
C TRP A 622 31.36 10.94 5.84
N ARG A 623 32.38 10.20 5.36
CA ARG A 623 32.79 8.94 5.99
C ARG A 623 33.30 9.14 7.42
N SER A 624 33.90 10.31 7.71
CA SER A 624 34.34 10.65 9.06
C SER A 624 33.18 11.09 9.97
N LYS A 625 32.23 11.87 9.43
CA LYS A 625 31.11 12.47 10.17
C LYS A 625 29.95 11.52 10.45
N TRP A 626 29.63 10.66 9.48
CA TRP A 626 28.43 9.84 9.48
C TRP A 626 28.76 8.41 9.04
N ALA A 627 29.04 7.54 10.02
CA ALA A 627 29.26 6.12 9.79
C ALA A 627 28.53 5.32 10.88
N TYR A 628 27.88 4.23 10.50
CA TYR A 628 27.21 3.35 11.45
C TYR A 628 28.04 2.09 11.72
N ARG A 629 28.00 1.61 12.97
CA ARG A 629 28.60 0.34 13.38
C ARG A 629 27.55 -0.77 13.28
N SER A 630 27.65 -1.60 12.25
CA SER A 630 26.82 -2.80 12.15
C SER A 630 27.27 -3.87 13.15
N LYS A 631 26.37 -4.29 14.04
CA LYS A 631 26.47 -5.58 14.71
C LYS A 631 25.79 -6.62 13.81
N ARG A 632 26.51 -7.17 12.83
CA ARG A 632 26.07 -8.44 12.25
C ARG A 632 26.29 -9.53 13.29
N PHE A 633 25.28 -10.36 13.53
CA PHE A 633 25.46 -11.59 14.30
C PHE A 633 26.56 -12.41 13.59
N HIS A 634 27.66 -12.69 14.31
CA HIS A 634 28.80 -13.51 13.91
C HIS A 634 29.89 -12.94 12.96
N GLU A 635 29.85 -11.68 12.51
CA GLU A 635 30.98 -11.06 11.77
C GLU A 635 31.65 -9.92 12.56
N GLN A 636 32.98 -9.79 12.45
CA GLN A 636 33.72 -8.64 12.99
C GLN A 636 33.11 -7.32 12.50
N GLN A 637 32.99 -6.32 13.38
CA GLN A 637 32.43 -4.99 13.10
C GLN A 637 33.09 -4.33 11.88
N LYS A 638 32.47 -4.45 10.70
CA LYS A 638 32.84 -3.65 9.53
C LYS A 638 31.95 -2.41 9.48
N LYS A 639 32.56 -1.23 9.43
CA LYS A 639 31.84 0.03 9.16
C LYS A 639 31.18 -0.09 7.79
N GLN A 640 29.85 0.01 7.74
CA GLN A 640 29.11 0.08 6.49
C GLN A 640 29.08 1.55 6.03
N PRO A 641 29.34 1.85 4.75
CA PRO A 641 29.24 3.22 4.26
C PRO A 641 27.78 3.68 4.27
N LEU A 642 27.51 4.87 4.81
CA LEU A 642 26.17 5.48 4.77
C LEU A 642 25.86 6.07 3.37
N PHE A 643 26.91 6.36 2.59
CA PHE A 643 26.79 6.97 1.27
C PHE A 643 27.58 6.18 0.22
N ASN A 644 26.99 6.06 -0.96
CA ASN A 644 27.67 5.66 -2.18
C ASN A 644 27.59 6.80 -3.19
N VAL A 645 28.72 7.16 -3.81
CA VAL A 645 28.78 8.20 -4.84
C VAL A 645 29.00 7.55 -6.20
N HIS A 646 28.21 7.98 -7.18
CA HIS A 646 28.26 7.50 -8.57
C HIS A 646 28.41 8.72 -9.47
N VAL A 647 29.37 8.70 -10.38
CA VAL A 647 29.56 9.76 -11.38
C VAL A 647 28.94 9.30 -12.68
N ILE A 648 28.06 10.10 -13.27
CA ILE A 648 27.33 9.75 -14.49
C ILE A 648 27.58 10.85 -15.52
N GLY A 649 28.40 10.56 -16.54
CA GLY A 649 28.71 11.47 -17.63
C GLY A 649 27.73 11.35 -18.79
N ALA A 650 27.43 12.48 -19.45
CA ALA A 650 26.83 12.49 -20.78
C ALA A 650 27.92 12.62 -21.86
N LEU A 651 27.86 11.76 -22.88
CA LEU A 651 28.69 11.91 -24.08
C LEU A 651 27.99 12.84 -25.07
N ALA A 652 27.93 14.14 -24.74
CA ALA A 652 27.58 15.13 -25.74
C ALA A 652 28.70 15.14 -26.80
N GLU A 653 28.39 14.74 -28.04
CA GLU A 653 29.26 14.82 -29.23
C GLU A 653 30.24 13.65 -29.54
N ARG A 654 29.79 12.38 -29.55
CA ARG A 654 30.34 11.40 -30.53
C ARG A 654 29.90 11.70 -31.98
N VAL A 655 29.00 12.66 -32.17
CA VAL A 655 28.35 12.98 -33.45
C VAL A 655 28.84 14.35 -33.92
N SER A 656 29.57 14.37 -35.03
CA SER A 656 29.83 15.52 -35.92
C SER A 656 30.90 16.60 -35.56
N GLY A 657 32.11 16.19 -35.16
CA GLY A 657 33.28 17.10 -35.14
C GLY A 657 34.51 16.50 -35.86
N PRO A 658 35.17 17.21 -36.80
CA PRO A 658 36.33 16.69 -37.56
C PRO A 658 37.62 16.51 -36.75
N ASN A 659 37.62 16.85 -35.45
CA ASN A 659 38.79 16.82 -34.56
C ASN A 659 38.83 15.64 -33.58
N PHE A 660 37.93 14.65 -33.70
CA PHE A 660 37.98 13.43 -32.88
C PHE A 660 39.04 12.45 -33.41
N GLN A 661 40.32 12.65 -33.06
CA GLN A 661 41.42 11.81 -33.56
C GLN A 661 41.77 10.58 -32.70
N ASP A 662 41.16 10.41 -31.51
CA ASP A 662 41.18 9.12 -30.81
C ASP A 662 39.95 8.97 -29.91
N SER A 663 38.93 8.27 -30.40
CA SER A 663 37.66 8.02 -29.71
C SER A 663 37.72 6.86 -28.70
N SER A 664 38.90 6.24 -28.54
CA SER A 664 39.10 5.05 -27.71
C SER A 664 39.41 5.34 -26.24
N LYS A 665 39.69 6.61 -25.87
CA LYS A 665 40.09 6.99 -24.50
C LYS A 665 39.19 8.08 -23.93
N ILE A 666 38.84 7.92 -22.66
CA ILE A 666 37.98 8.83 -21.89
C ILE A 666 38.79 9.49 -20.77
N ARG A 667 38.58 10.80 -20.55
CA ARG A 667 39.14 11.58 -19.44
C ARG A 667 38.38 11.31 -18.13
N ALA A 668 38.41 10.05 -17.73
CA ALA A 668 37.80 9.56 -16.50
C ALA A 668 38.69 8.54 -15.80
N ASP A 669 39.87 8.24 -16.34
CA ASP A 669 40.87 7.35 -15.78
C ASP A 669 41.26 7.77 -14.36
N SER A 670 41.36 9.07 -14.10
CA SER A 670 41.69 9.62 -12.79
C SER A 670 40.59 9.41 -11.73
N LEU A 671 39.32 9.28 -12.16
CA LEU A 671 38.13 9.05 -11.33
C LEU A 671 37.76 7.55 -11.23
N ALA A 672 38.08 6.77 -12.26
CA ALA A 672 37.87 5.32 -12.34
C ALA A 672 39.10 4.50 -11.92
N SER A 673 40.17 5.15 -11.43
CA SER A 673 41.38 4.48 -10.96
C SER A 673 41.15 3.71 -9.65
N LYS A 674 41.80 2.55 -9.51
CA LYS A 674 41.78 1.73 -8.29
C LYS A 674 42.23 2.49 -7.03
N ASP A 675 43.06 3.53 -7.21
CA ASP A 675 43.65 4.30 -6.11
C ASP A 675 42.79 5.50 -5.66
N ALA A 676 41.88 6.01 -6.52
CA ALA A 676 41.00 7.13 -6.21
C ALA A 676 39.76 6.76 -5.34
N GLY A 677 39.71 5.53 -4.83
CA GLY A 677 38.65 5.07 -3.93
C GLY A 677 37.31 4.90 -4.62
N ASP A 678 37.25 4.02 -5.64
CA ASP A 678 36.03 3.50 -6.30
C ASP A 678 34.87 4.50 -6.42
N GLY A 679 35.12 5.64 -7.08
CA GLY A 679 34.04 6.38 -7.72
C GLY A 679 33.48 5.49 -8.83
N ARG A 680 32.24 5.02 -8.68
CA ARG A 680 31.59 4.23 -9.72
C ARG A 680 31.22 5.17 -10.86
N VAL A 681 32.06 5.23 -11.90
CA VAL A 681 31.88 6.12 -13.06
C VAL A 681 31.09 5.39 -14.15
N TYR A 682 30.13 6.10 -14.73
CA TYR A 682 29.22 5.59 -15.75
C TYR A 682 28.98 6.62 -16.85
N PHE A 683 28.58 6.15 -18.03
CA PHE A 683 28.09 6.97 -19.12
C PHE A 683 26.61 6.72 -19.40
N ASP A 684 25.88 7.81 -19.59
CA ASP A 684 24.57 7.83 -20.22
C ASP A 684 24.74 8.20 -21.70
N GLU A 685 25.04 7.20 -22.53
CA GLU A 685 25.35 7.40 -23.96
C GLU A 685 24.21 8.10 -24.72
N SER A 686 22.97 7.80 -24.35
CA SER A 686 21.76 8.35 -24.96
C SER A 686 21.36 9.71 -24.40
N SER A 687 22.00 10.16 -23.31
CA SER A 687 21.59 11.31 -22.50
C SER A 687 20.14 11.24 -21.98
N THR A 688 19.48 10.08 -22.03
CA THR A 688 18.06 9.95 -21.65
C THR A 688 17.86 10.04 -20.15
N ILE A 689 18.84 9.58 -19.36
CA ILE A 689 18.79 9.69 -17.90
C ILE A 689 19.04 11.14 -17.49
N HIS A 690 20.03 11.81 -18.09
CA HIS A 690 20.25 13.25 -17.88
C HIS A 690 18.97 14.06 -18.14
N GLN A 691 18.33 13.83 -19.30
CA GLN A 691 17.07 14.49 -19.65
C GLN A 691 15.95 14.19 -18.64
N ARG A 692 15.79 12.92 -18.24
CA ARG A 692 14.78 12.51 -17.25
C ARG A 692 14.95 13.19 -15.90
N TYR A 693 16.16 13.53 -15.48
CA TYR A 693 16.41 14.27 -14.24
C TYR A 693 16.52 15.79 -14.45
N GLY A 694 16.23 16.27 -15.66
CA GLY A 694 16.33 17.68 -16.02
C GLY A 694 17.74 18.23 -15.94
N VAL A 695 18.77 17.42 -16.17
CA VAL A 695 20.17 17.83 -16.11
C VAL A 695 20.60 18.38 -17.47
N PRO A 696 21.09 19.62 -17.57
CA PRO A 696 21.62 20.16 -18.82
C PRO A 696 22.86 19.39 -19.28
N ILE A 697 22.99 19.21 -20.60
CA ILE A 697 24.14 18.55 -21.26
C ILE A 697 25.11 19.54 -21.91
N LYS A 698 25.18 20.77 -21.40
CA LYS A 698 26.09 21.82 -21.91
C LYS A 698 27.47 21.66 -21.30
N ALA A 699 28.50 22.16 -21.98
CA ALA A 699 29.87 22.05 -21.49
C ALA A 699 30.05 22.58 -20.05
N GLY A 700 30.58 21.74 -19.16
CA GLY A 700 30.78 22.05 -17.75
C GLY A 700 29.52 22.11 -16.88
N SER A 701 28.33 21.78 -17.40
CA SER A 701 27.11 21.68 -16.59
C SER A 701 26.97 20.31 -15.92
N GLY A 702 26.16 20.25 -14.88
CA GLY A 702 25.93 19.01 -14.15
C GLY A 702 24.80 19.15 -13.13
N ALA A 703 24.65 18.15 -12.30
CA ALA A 703 23.76 18.17 -11.15
C ALA A 703 24.21 17.15 -10.11
N ILE A 704 23.86 17.37 -8.85
CA ILE A 704 23.96 16.35 -7.81
C ILE A 704 22.55 15.97 -7.39
N ILE A 705 22.28 14.65 -7.40
CA ILE A 705 20.99 14.07 -7.03
C ILE A 705 21.20 13.12 -5.87
N VAL A 706 20.45 13.33 -4.79
CA VAL A 706 20.47 12.48 -3.60
C VAL A 706 19.29 11.52 -3.65
N VAL A 707 19.60 10.25 -3.82
CA VAL A 707 18.67 9.12 -3.71
C VAL A 707 18.73 8.56 -2.30
N ARG A 708 17.58 8.48 -1.67
CA ARG A 708 17.36 7.94 -0.33
C ARG A 708 17.48 6.41 -0.31
N PRO A 709 17.65 5.79 0.87
CA PRO A 709 17.67 4.33 1.04
C PRO A 709 16.42 3.61 0.53
N ASP A 710 15.28 4.29 0.41
CA ASP A 710 14.06 3.75 -0.16
C ASP A 710 13.90 4.05 -1.67
N SER A 711 15.02 4.35 -2.33
CA SER A 711 15.16 4.69 -3.75
C SER A 711 14.30 5.87 -4.22
N HIS A 712 13.90 6.78 -3.32
CA HIS A 712 13.27 8.05 -3.67
C HIS A 712 14.30 9.18 -3.73
N VAL A 713 14.09 10.16 -4.60
CA VAL A 713 14.97 11.32 -4.68
C VAL A 713 14.56 12.34 -3.64
N GLY A 714 15.42 12.56 -2.65
CA GLY A 714 15.20 13.51 -1.56
C GLY A 714 15.73 14.92 -1.85
N TYR A 715 16.71 15.04 -2.74
CA TYR A 715 17.35 16.32 -3.07
C TYR A 715 17.89 16.32 -4.51
N ARG A 716 17.85 17.49 -5.16
CA ARG A 716 18.45 17.74 -6.47
C ARG A 716 18.95 19.17 -6.55
N VAL A 717 20.22 19.36 -6.89
CA VAL A 717 20.84 20.68 -7.13
C VAL A 717 21.53 20.69 -8.50
N LEU A 718 21.38 21.78 -9.26
CA LEU A 718 22.12 21.98 -10.51
C LEU A 718 23.56 22.45 -10.22
N GLY A 719 24.49 21.97 -11.03
CA GLY A 719 25.93 22.12 -10.85
C GLY A 719 26.56 20.89 -10.20
N ALA A 720 27.86 20.70 -10.43
CA ALA A 720 28.69 19.68 -9.78
C ALA A 720 29.91 20.29 -9.05
N GLY A 721 29.95 21.63 -8.98
CA GLY A 721 31.02 22.39 -8.35
C GLY A 721 30.81 22.56 -6.85
N GLU A 722 31.77 23.20 -6.19
CA GLU A 722 31.80 23.34 -4.73
C GLU A 722 30.48 23.83 -4.11
N PRO A 723 29.77 24.85 -4.64
CA PRO A 723 28.49 25.29 -4.05
C PRO A 723 27.41 24.19 -4.02
N ALA A 724 27.35 23.34 -5.04
CA ALA A 724 26.37 22.24 -5.09
C ALA A 724 26.68 21.18 -4.02
N TRP A 725 27.95 20.90 -3.76
CA TRP A 725 28.35 19.98 -2.68
C TRP A 725 28.05 20.56 -1.29
N GLN A 726 28.22 21.87 -1.09
CA GLN A 726 27.86 22.55 0.15
C GLN A 726 26.34 22.47 0.41
N ASP A 727 25.52 22.67 -0.62
CA ASP A 727 24.07 22.53 -0.53
C ASP A 727 23.67 21.09 -0.14
N VAL A 728 24.35 20.08 -0.68
CA VAL A 728 24.14 18.66 -0.32
C VAL A 728 24.59 18.34 1.10
N ASP A 729 25.72 18.88 1.56
CA ASP A 729 26.16 18.76 2.96
C ASP A 729 25.15 19.39 3.93
N GLN A 730 24.60 20.56 3.57
CA GLN A 730 23.55 21.23 4.35
C GLN A 730 22.26 20.39 4.39
N TYR A 731 21.86 19.80 3.27
CA TYR A 731 20.73 18.87 3.21
C TYR A 731 20.89 17.73 4.22
N PHE A 732 22.04 17.04 4.22
CA PHE A 732 22.29 15.95 5.16
C PHE A 732 22.35 16.42 6.62
N ARG A 733 22.98 17.56 6.92
CA ARG A 733 23.01 18.14 8.28
C ARG A 733 21.65 18.50 8.83
N SER A 734 20.65 18.71 7.98
CA SER A 734 19.31 19.05 8.44
C SER A 734 18.61 17.92 9.21
N PHE A 735 19.03 16.66 9.00
CA PHE A 735 18.43 15.49 9.66
C PHE A 735 19.43 14.46 10.19
N LEU A 736 20.70 14.44 9.73
CA LEU A 736 21.73 13.55 10.28
C LEU A 736 22.48 14.22 11.44
N ALA A 737 22.64 13.47 12.53
CA ALA A 737 23.47 13.85 13.65
C ALA A 737 24.94 13.48 13.38
N SER A 738 25.88 14.36 13.73
CA SER A 738 27.30 14.01 13.68
C SER A 738 27.60 12.93 14.72
N ALA A 739 28.34 11.89 14.32
CA ALA A 739 28.77 10.81 15.21
C ALA A 739 29.66 11.29 16.39
N ILE A 740 30.00 12.58 16.44
CA ILE A 740 30.84 13.22 17.47
C ILE A 740 30.02 13.59 18.73
N ASN A 741 28.68 13.53 18.68
CA ASN A 741 27.81 13.91 19.82
C ASN A 741 27.01 12.74 20.45
N LEU A 742 27.49 11.51 20.35
CA LEU A 742 26.91 10.35 21.07
C LEU A 742 27.93 9.61 21.92
#